data_AF-B5Y649-F1
#
_entry.id   AF-B5Y649-F1
#
_cell.length_a   1.000
_cell.length_b   1.000
_cell.length_c   1.000
_cell.angle_alpha   90.00
_cell.angle_beta   90.00
_cell.angle_gamma   90.00
#
_symmetry.space_group_name_H-M   'P 1'
#
loop_
_entity.id
_entity.type
_entity.pdbx_description
1 polymer ?
#
loop_
_entity_poly.entity_id
_entity_poly.type
_entity_poly.pdbx_seq_one_letter_code
_entity_poly.pdbx_strand_id
1 'polypeptide(L)'
;MKLKGLRKLSSAVLVALMLLITPVSLPATNPQVLANTVETATVPQLPLKFEQLPTRFNWADYGIVPEGRDQSPYGTCWAFGLTGAFESVIALQYHEKVDLSEAWLVRATGKLAPVMITSTSPCALREEGNTKWAAAEALIRVGQASEDCLPYLSATAAMCCVGSSCTLPSCPVKYRADSFKVVAVSDQTEEEIIKVKQALLEHGPMEVGYYTAREDYTDVSRNATVIATASVVFINHEALLTGWDDSLGVWIVRNNYGTSWGRNGYGYIKYGKAGIEKNFAYVTATVFDPNDIVLAGDNGTALGSESFGSNTAWMGMQWTVTTPIYLKSVEFWTATFNSQYTVYVAPGKITEAGEPIFSTSGTAPEIGYYSIPVGMIPLAPGYWNVQIKITSPDSRYVLPTTGKPEILPNLKLQPDTVFIRRSDNAPWEDTLNIGNSKPIRIRLNTAGTYPVLEPSPTPLPLPTPQPKPTPEPEPTPTVSLAIFVTPSQGGTVKTVPSEPFRQGQQVQLTAIPNAGYHFVSWEDGSTNPIRILTLNSSATVTAKFEADADKEYEIVYSDNLGNSWTKTVTEGDTITIPLQRTDGWTLKSVTINGQLSGVKDSLTLSNIHSDFNVVVKYVLKHNISLQVGSKEMLHNLSPIQLDAPPIIVSDRTLVPLRAIAEAFNAQVNWNPDTKQVTVKIGDKTILLTIGNPKASVNGQPVYIDPQNPQVVPIISNSRTMVPLRFIAETMGATVEWDPVFKNIYISYEEEP
;
A
#
# COMPACT_ATOMS: atom_id res chain seq x y z
N MET A 1 -7.61 79.07 -3.77
CA MET A 1 -7.53 79.70 -5.12
C MET A 1 -7.54 78.60 -6.19
N LYS A 2 -7.83 78.89 -7.46
CA LYS A 2 -8.17 77.90 -8.51
C LYS A 2 -6.97 77.28 -9.27
N LEU A 3 -7.16 76.01 -9.70
CA LEU A 3 -6.80 75.36 -11.00
C LEU A 3 -5.36 75.37 -11.59
N LYS A 4 -4.88 74.15 -11.94
CA LYS A 4 -4.19 73.65 -13.16
C LYS A 4 -3.66 72.22 -12.85
N GLY A 5 -3.57 71.18 -13.71
CA GLY A 5 -3.96 70.86 -15.11
C GLY A 5 -3.93 69.31 -15.28
N LEU A 6 -3.92 68.66 -16.46
CA LEU A 6 -4.07 69.12 -17.85
C LEU A 6 -4.47 67.96 -18.84
N ARG A 7 -5.65 68.07 -19.49
CA ARG A 7 -6.03 67.57 -20.85
C ARG A 7 -6.08 66.06 -21.23
N LYS A 8 -7.12 65.74 -22.01
CA LYS A 8 -7.47 64.47 -22.71
C LYS A 8 -7.06 64.49 -24.20
N LEU A 9 -7.34 63.36 -24.88
CA LEU A 9 -7.57 63.11 -26.34
C LEU A 9 -6.36 62.46 -27.06
N SER A 10 -6.54 61.57 -28.05
CA SER A 10 -7.67 60.70 -28.44
C SER A 10 -7.17 59.67 -29.50
N SER A 11 -7.87 58.55 -29.67
CA SER A 11 -7.53 57.52 -30.66
C SER A 11 -7.57 58.01 -32.11
N ALA A 12 -6.56 57.67 -32.91
CA ALA A 12 -6.64 57.16 -34.29
C ALA A 12 -5.30 57.32 -35.04
N VAL A 13 -4.68 56.21 -35.46
CA VAL A 13 -4.14 55.99 -36.83
C VAL A 13 -4.07 54.46 -37.03
N LEU A 14 -4.50 54.03 -38.22
CA LEU A 14 -4.60 52.64 -38.67
C LEU A 14 -3.64 52.44 -39.87
N VAL A 15 -3.14 51.21 -40.06
CA VAL A 15 -2.64 50.64 -41.34
C VAL A 15 -1.43 51.28 -42.06
N ALA A 16 -0.29 50.57 -41.99
CA ALA A 16 0.67 50.22 -43.06
C ALA A 16 1.81 49.44 -42.38
N LEU A 17 2.37 48.30 -42.82
CA LEU A 17 2.34 47.50 -44.06
C LEU A 17 2.62 46.03 -43.60
N MET A 18 1.94 44.94 -44.00
CA MET A 18 2.13 44.15 -45.24
C MET A 18 3.60 44.11 -45.75
N LEU A 19 4.24 42.99 -46.10
CA LEU A 19 3.79 41.65 -46.56
C LEU A 19 4.99 40.65 -46.49
N LEU A 20 4.83 39.43 -47.06
CA LEU A 20 5.86 38.39 -47.39
C LEU A 20 6.23 37.39 -46.25
N ILE A 21 6.18 36.05 -46.38
CA ILE A 21 5.78 35.11 -47.47
C ILE A 21 5.19 33.80 -46.85
N THR A 22 4.25 33.11 -47.52
CA THR A 22 3.82 31.72 -47.24
C THR A 22 4.29 30.73 -48.32
N PRO A 23 4.44 29.44 -48.00
CA PRO A 23 3.56 28.42 -48.58
C PRO A 23 3.07 27.39 -47.53
N VAL A 24 1.78 27.10 -47.37
CA VAL A 24 0.90 26.25 -48.23
C VAL A 24 1.18 24.74 -48.11
N SER A 25 0.32 24.03 -47.37
CA SER A 25 -0.53 22.94 -47.91
C SER A 25 -1.63 22.49 -46.92
N LEU A 26 -2.76 22.04 -47.48
CA LEU A 26 -3.98 21.47 -46.87
C LEU A 26 -4.62 20.55 -47.96
N PRO A 27 -5.60 19.67 -47.67
CA PRO A 27 -5.76 18.73 -46.55
C PRO A 27 -6.16 17.30 -47.08
N ALA A 28 -6.94 16.52 -46.32
CA ALA A 28 -7.52 15.17 -46.58
C ALA A 28 -6.58 13.96 -46.29
N THR A 29 -7.02 12.85 -45.67
CA THR A 29 -8.34 12.41 -45.14
C THR A 29 -8.15 11.38 -44.01
N ASN A 30 -9.10 11.27 -43.07
CA ASN A 30 -9.16 10.22 -42.04
C ASN A 30 -9.49 8.84 -42.68
N PRO A 31 -8.95 7.70 -42.20
CA PRO A 31 -9.70 6.93 -41.20
C PRO A 31 -8.87 6.12 -40.15
N GLN A 32 -9.47 5.94 -38.98
CA GLN A 32 -9.19 4.92 -37.94
C GLN A 32 -7.78 4.85 -37.31
N VAL A 33 -7.68 5.42 -36.09
CA VAL A 33 -7.35 4.62 -34.90
C VAL A 33 -8.32 4.98 -33.78
N LEU A 34 -9.16 4.02 -33.39
CA LEU A 34 -9.91 4.06 -32.12
C LEU A 34 -8.94 3.64 -31.00
N ALA A 35 -8.42 4.61 -30.25
CA ALA A 35 -7.69 4.34 -29.01
C ALA A 35 -7.80 5.52 -28.03
N ASN A 36 -8.44 5.27 -26.89
CA ASN A 36 -8.24 5.97 -25.62
C ASN A 36 -8.56 7.48 -25.58
N THR A 37 -9.81 7.86 -25.85
CA THR A 37 -10.46 8.88 -25.01
C THR A 37 -10.92 8.24 -23.69
N VAL A 38 -9.95 7.93 -22.83
CA VAL A 38 -10.20 7.92 -21.39
C VAL A 38 -9.87 9.34 -20.95
N GLU A 39 -10.87 10.10 -20.51
CA GLU A 39 -10.61 11.31 -19.74
C GLU A 39 -9.88 10.87 -18.46
N THR A 40 -8.57 11.10 -18.42
CA THR A 40 -7.79 10.99 -17.21
C THR A 40 -8.42 11.95 -16.21
N ALA A 41 -9.12 11.42 -15.21
CA ALA A 41 -9.58 12.19 -14.08
C ALA A 41 -8.37 12.93 -13.49
N THR A 42 -8.34 14.24 -13.66
CA THR A 42 -7.26 15.07 -13.15
C THR A 42 -7.41 15.14 -11.64
N VAL A 43 -6.78 14.19 -10.95
CA VAL A 43 -6.46 14.32 -9.53
C VAL A 43 -5.78 15.69 -9.34
N PRO A 44 -6.18 16.50 -8.35
CA PRO A 44 -5.51 17.77 -8.09
C PRO A 44 -4.02 17.52 -7.90
N GLN A 45 -3.17 18.15 -8.71
CA GLN A 45 -1.75 18.21 -8.40
C GLN A 45 -1.62 18.99 -7.09
N LEU A 46 -1.29 18.27 -6.00
CA LEU A 46 -0.87 18.90 -4.76
C LEU A 46 0.31 19.82 -5.10
N PRO A 47 0.26 21.11 -4.70
CA PRO A 47 1.37 22.01 -4.95
C PRO A 47 2.57 21.51 -4.16
N LEU A 48 3.57 20.96 -4.85
CA LEU A 48 4.82 20.39 -4.33
C LEU A 48 5.77 21.42 -3.66
N LYS A 49 5.22 22.57 -3.27
CA LYS A 49 5.72 23.57 -2.34
C LYS A 49 4.56 24.51 -2.02
N PHE A 50 4.06 24.45 -0.80
CA PHE A 50 3.18 25.51 -0.29
C PHE A 50 4.05 26.74 -0.01
N GLU A 51 3.79 27.87 -0.67
CA GLU A 51 4.45 29.15 -0.33
C GLU A 51 4.13 29.57 1.12
N GLN A 52 3.00 29.09 1.66
CA GLN A 52 2.64 29.17 3.07
C GLN A 52 1.95 27.87 3.49
N LEU A 53 2.52 27.15 4.46
CA LEU A 53 1.94 25.92 5.00
C LEU A 53 0.56 26.20 5.63
N PRO A 54 -0.44 25.29 5.49
CA PRO A 54 -1.72 25.44 6.15
C PRO A 54 -1.55 25.38 7.68
N THR A 55 -2.36 26.14 8.41
CA THR A 55 -2.33 26.19 9.88
C THR A 55 -2.77 24.88 10.53
N ARG A 56 -3.55 24.05 9.82
CA ARG A 56 -3.94 22.70 10.23
C ARG A 56 -3.91 21.80 9.00
N PHE A 57 -3.31 20.62 9.14
CA PHE A 57 -3.34 19.57 8.12
C PHE A 57 -3.44 18.19 8.77
N ASN A 58 -4.09 17.23 8.11
CA ASN A 58 -4.12 15.84 8.55
C ASN A 58 -4.44 14.91 7.38
N TRP A 59 -3.58 13.92 7.11
CA TRP A 59 -3.79 12.91 6.06
C TRP A 59 -5.03 12.03 6.28
N ALA A 60 -5.52 11.91 7.51
CA ALA A 60 -6.72 11.12 7.81
C ALA A 60 -7.97 11.71 7.14
N ASP A 61 -8.07 13.04 7.04
CA ASP A 61 -9.18 13.74 6.38
C ASP A 61 -9.27 13.39 4.89
N TYR A 62 -8.13 13.07 4.26
CA TYR A 62 -8.00 12.64 2.87
C TYR A 62 -8.15 11.12 2.70
N GLY A 63 -8.42 10.39 3.78
CA GLY A 63 -8.56 8.93 3.77
C GLY A 63 -7.27 8.17 3.42
N ILE A 64 -6.10 8.80 3.55
CA ILE A 64 -4.78 8.19 3.29
C ILE A 64 -4.31 7.35 4.49
N VAL A 65 -4.65 7.78 5.71
CA VAL A 65 -4.25 7.09 6.94
C VAL A 65 -5.08 5.82 7.15
N PRO A 66 -4.45 4.66 7.42
CA PRO A 66 -5.16 3.43 7.76
C PRO A 66 -5.85 3.52 9.13
N GLU A 67 -6.91 2.72 9.33
CA GLU A 67 -7.68 2.72 10.58
C GLU A 67 -6.82 2.42 11.82
N GLY A 68 -7.26 2.90 12.99
CA GLY A 68 -6.55 2.67 14.26
C GLY A 68 -6.69 1.23 14.73
N ARG A 69 -5.66 0.40 14.52
CA ARG A 69 -5.56 -0.98 15.03
C ARG A 69 -5.10 -1.02 16.49
N ASP A 70 -5.23 -2.17 17.15
CA ASP A 70 -4.84 -2.38 18.56
C ASP A 70 -3.67 -3.36 18.69
N GLN A 71 -2.53 -2.87 19.20
CA GLN A 71 -1.33 -3.66 19.48
C GLN A 71 -1.44 -4.51 20.76
N SER A 72 -2.44 -4.25 21.60
CA SER A 72 -2.52 -4.78 22.96
C SER A 72 -2.54 -6.31 22.99
N PRO A 73 -1.87 -6.96 23.96
CA PRO A 73 -1.07 -6.40 25.06
C PRO A 73 0.44 -6.21 24.77
N TYR A 74 0.90 -6.27 23.51
CA TYR A 74 2.33 -6.45 23.19
C TYR A 74 3.12 -5.14 22.97
N GLY A 75 4.44 -5.18 23.20
CA GLY A 75 5.38 -4.07 22.98
C GLY A 75 5.74 -3.81 21.51
N THR A 76 4.76 -3.89 20.61
CA THR A 76 4.94 -3.90 19.14
C THR A 76 4.61 -2.56 18.47
N CYS A 77 4.49 -1.47 19.23
CA CYS A 77 4.15 -0.11 18.76
C CYS A 77 4.97 0.32 17.52
N TRP A 78 6.25 -0.04 17.49
CA TRP A 78 7.18 0.17 16.39
C TRP A 78 6.76 -0.48 15.06
N ALA A 79 6.13 -1.64 15.11
CA ALA A 79 5.61 -2.32 13.93
C ALA A 79 4.36 -1.62 13.42
N PHE A 80 3.44 -1.19 14.30
CA PHE A 80 2.21 -0.50 13.93
C PHE A 80 2.46 0.92 13.39
N GLY A 81 3.38 1.67 14.00
CA GLY A 81 3.78 3.00 13.52
C GLY A 81 4.38 2.94 12.11
N LEU A 82 5.32 2.02 11.90
CA LEU A 82 5.97 1.86 10.60
C LEU A 82 5.05 1.24 9.54
N THR A 83 4.22 0.26 9.90
CA THR A 83 3.22 -0.32 8.99
C THR A 83 2.24 0.75 8.54
N GLY A 84 1.73 1.57 9.47
CA GLY A 84 0.81 2.65 9.13
C GLY A 84 1.43 3.70 8.18
N ALA A 85 2.72 4.01 8.34
CA ALA A 85 3.45 4.89 7.41
C ALA A 85 3.62 4.24 6.03
N PHE A 86 3.91 2.94 6.00
CA PHE A 86 4.11 2.19 4.77
C PHE A 86 2.80 1.96 3.97
N GLU A 87 1.71 1.60 4.65
CA GLU A 87 0.36 1.55 4.05
C GLU A 87 -0.04 2.91 3.47
N SER A 88 0.21 3.99 4.22
CA SER A 88 -0.08 5.36 3.78
C SER A 88 0.73 5.75 2.53
N VAL A 89 2.02 5.42 2.47
CA VAL A 89 2.84 5.75 1.30
C VAL A 89 2.50 4.88 0.09
N ILE A 90 2.04 3.63 0.28
CA ILE A 90 1.50 2.81 -0.81
C ILE A 90 0.20 3.43 -1.37
N ALA A 91 -0.70 3.90 -0.50
CA ALA A 91 -1.90 4.61 -0.91
C ALA A 91 -1.61 5.90 -1.70
N LEU A 92 -0.53 6.62 -1.34
CA LEU A 92 -0.08 7.82 -2.05
C LEU A 92 0.62 7.51 -3.39
N GLN A 93 1.52 6.52 -3.43
CA GLN A 93 2.39 6.24 -4.59
C GLN A 93 1.77 5.30 -5.62
N TYR A 94 0.95 4.33 -5.18
CA TYR A 94 0.35 3.30 -6.02
C TYR A 94 -1.18 3.40 -6.11
N HIS A 95 -1.78 4.36 -5.42
CA HIS A 95 -3.24 4.55 -5.34
C HIS A 95 -4.00 3.31 -4.84
N GLU A 96 -3.34 2.51 -4.00
CA GLU A 96 -3.84 1.24 -3.48
C GLU A 96 -3.92 1.28 -1.96
N LYS A 97 -5.09 1.00 -1.39
CA LYS A 97 -5.21 0.74 0.05
C LYS A 97 -4.89 -0.72 0.29
N VAL A 98 -3.85 -0.96 1.08
CA VAL A 98 -3.41 -2.29 1.51
C VAL A 98 -3.66 -2.47 3.00
N ASP A 99 -3.98 -3.70 3.39
CA ASP A 99 -4.10 -4.13 4.79
C ASP A 99 -2.92 -5.06 5.08
N LEU A 100 -1.86 -4.53 5.71
CA LEU A 100 -0.56 -5.17 5.91
C LEU A 100 -0.39 -5.68 7.35
N SER A 101 0.21 -6.86 7.49
CA SER A 101 0.33 -7.56 8.77
C SER A 101 1.44 -6.97 9.65
N GLU A 102 1.10 -6.36 10.78
CA GLU A 102 2.09 -6.02 11.81
C GLU A 102 2.79 -7.27 12.36
N ALA A 103 2.08 -8.39 12.52
CA ALA A 103 2.66 -9.65 13.02
C ALA A 103 3.71 -10.23 12.06
N TRP A 104 3.54 -10.05 10.75
CA TRP A 104 4.56 -10.38 9.75
C TRP A 104 5.81 -9.53 9.94
N LEU A 105 5.66 -8.21 10.11
CA LEU A 105 6.79 -7.30 10.29
C LEU A 105 7.56 -7.59 11.59
N VAL A 106 6.84 -7.90 12.69
CA VAL A 106 7.43 -8.36 13.95
C VAL A 106 8.27 -9.62 13.74
N ARG A 107 7.70 -10.63 13.05
CA ARG A 107 8.36 -11.90 12.76
C ARG A 107 9.56 -11.74 11.81
N ALA A 108 9.44 -10.88 10.80
CA ALA A 108 10.52 -10.57 9.86
C ALA A 108 11.71 -9.88 10.55
N THR A 109 11.43 -8.95 11.46
CA THR A 109 12.44 -8.27 12.28
C THR A 109 13.16 -9.26 13.20
N GLY A 110 12.41 -10.14 13.89
CA GLY A 110 12.98 -11.21 14.72
C GLY A 110 13.91 -12.15 13.94
N LYS A 111 13.60 -12.43 12.66
CA LYS A 111 14.45 -13.23 11.77
C LYS A 111 15.70 -12.51 11.27
N LEU A 112 15.57 -11.25 10.85
CA LEU A 112 16.57 -10.56 10.00
C LEU A 112 17.42 -9.51 10.73
N ALA A 113 16.84 -8.81 11.70
CA ALA A 113 17.47 -7.69 12.41
C ALA A 113 17.22 -7.80 13.93
N PRO A 114 17.69 -8.88 14.60
CA PRO A 114 17.38 -9.19 16.00
C PRO A 114 18.14 -8.31 17.03
N VAL A 115 18.55 -7.11 16.64
CA VAL A 115 19.73 -6.44 17.20
C VAL A 115 19.53 -5.98 18.65
N MET A 116 18.33 -5.52 19.00
CA MET A 116 17.97 -5.08 20.36
C MET A 116 17.33 -6.19 21.23
N ILE A 117 17.27 -7.42 20.73
CA ILE A 117 16.49 -8.50 21.35
C ILE A 117 17.31 -9.18 22.46
N THR A 118 17.10 -8.75 23.71
CA THR A 118 17.81 -9.27 24.89
C THR A 118 17.29 -10.64 25.34
N SER A 119 17.69 -11.70 24.63
CA SER A 119 17.44 -13.13 24.94
C SER A 119 15.99 -13.64 24.94
N THR A 120 14.99 -12.77 25.08
CA THR A 120 13.56 -13.08 24.95
C THR A 120 13.00 -12.51 23.65
N SER A 121 11.96 -13.15 23.11
CA SER A 121 11.39 -12.84 21.78
C SER A 121 10.82 -11.41 21.69
N PRO A 122 10.84 -10.70 20.54
CA PRO A 122 10.60 -9.23 20.43
C PRO A 122 9.15 -8.75 20.64
N CYS A 123 8.36 -9.54 21.37
CA CYS A 123 6.95 -9.37 21.63
C CYS A 123 6.42 -10.33 22.72
N ALA A 124 7.27 -11.06 23.46
CA ALA A 124 6.76 -12.07 24.40
C ALA A 124 6.12 -11.43 25.65
N LEU A 125 6.51 -10.21 26.01
CA LEU A 125 5.92 -9.42 27.08
C LEU A 125 5.56 -8.00 26.64
N ARG A 126 4.67 -7.35 27.40
CA ARG A 126 4.22 -5.97 27.19
C ARG A 126 5.34 -4.93 27.25
N GLU A 127 6.37 -5.21 28.05
CA GLU A 127 7.51 -4.31 28.29
C GLU A 127 8.71 -4.63 27.36
N GLU A 128 8.59 -5.61 26.47
CA GLU A 128 9.60 -5.97 25.47
C GLU A 128 9.31 -5.26 24.15
N GLY A 129 10.08 -4.21 23.87
CA GLY A 129 10.01 -3.43 22.63
C GLY A 129 11.19 -3.68 21.68
N ASN A 130 11.11 -3.08 20.49
CA ASN A 130 12.21 -3.00 19.53
C ASN A 130 12.23 -1.60 18.89
N THR A 131 13.17 -1.33 18.00
CA THR A 131 13.32 -0.03 17.33
C THR A 131 12.74 -0.06 15.92
N LYS A 132 12.16 1.06 15.49
CA LYS A 132 11.88 1.35 14.07
C LYS A 132 13.02 1.05 13.10
N TRP A 133 14.27 1.25 13.50
CA TRP A 133 15.44 0.97 12.65
C TRP A 133 15.56 -0.53 12.31
N ALA A 134 15.20 -1.42 13.24
CA ALA A 134 15.17 -2.86 12.99
C ALA A 134 13.95 -3.28 12.15
N ALA A 135 12.81 -2.60 12.35
CA ALA A 135 11.60 -2.78 11.57
C ALA A 135 11.78 -2.37 10.10
N ALA A 136 12.35 -1.18 9.88
CA ALA A 136 12.70 -0.66 8.57
C ALA A 136 13.68 -1.58 7.85
N GLU A 137 14.71 -2.07 8.55
CA GLU A 137 15.68 -3.02 8.02
C GLU A 137 15.00 -4.33 7.52
N ALA A 138 13.99 -4.85 8.22
CA ALA A 138 13.20 -5.98 7.75
C ALA A 138 12.33 -5.60 6.53
N LEU A 139 11.63 -4.46 6.61
CA LEU A 139 10.73 -3.96 5.56
C LEU A 139 11.46 -3.67 4.24
N ILE A 140 12.73 -3.24 4.31
CA ILE A 140 13.63 -3.00 3.17
C ILE A 140 14.15 -4.31 2.55
N ARG A 141 14.40 -5.33 3.37
CA ARG A 141 14.97 -6.61 2.91
C ARG A 141 13.92 -7.53 2.31
N VAL A 142 12.76 -7.68 2.96
CA VAL A 142 11.74 -8.69 2.59
C VAL A 142 10.33 -8.14 2.42
N GLY A 143 10.11 -6.84 2.60
CA GLY A 143 8.78 -6.23 2.52
C GLY A 143 7.79 -6.77 3.54
N GLN A 144 6.50 -6.58 3.28
CA GLN A 144 5.43 -6.92 4.20
C GLN A 144 4.27 -7.61 3.49
N ALA A 145 3.79 -8.69 4.11
CA ALA A 145 2.62 -9.43 3.66
C ALA A 145 1.31 -8.77 4.16
N SER A 146 0.18 -9.15 3.57
CA SER A 146 -1.14 -8.72 4.03
C SER A 146 -1.51 -9.32 5.40
N GLU A 147 -2.30 -8.58 6.19
CA GLU A 147 -2.86 -9.01 7.48
C GLU A 147 -3.58 -10.36 7.39
N ASP A 148 -4.35 -10.60 6.32
CA ASP A 148 -5.02 -11.89 6.06
C ASP A 148 -4.07 -13.10 6.03
N CYS A 149 -2.78 -12.90 5.71
CA CYS A 149 -1.79 -13.98 5.65
C CYS A 149 -1.15 -14.31 7.01
N LEU A 150 -1.12 -13.36 7.96
CA LEU A 150 -0.67 -13.60 9.33
C LEU A 150 -1.42 -12.68 10.31
N PRO A 151 -2.70 -12.95 10.64
CA PRO A 151 -3.53 -11.99 11.35
C PRO A 151 -3.08 -11.79 12.80
N TYR A 152 -2.83 -10.54 13.19
CA TYR A 152 -2.19 -10.13 14.45
C TYR A 152 -2.81 -10.77 15.70
N LEU A 153 -4.14 -10.69 15.85
CA LEU A 153 -4.86 -11.24 17.01
C LEU A 153 -4.82 -12.77 17.10
N SER A 154 -4.68 -13.47 15.96
CA SER A 154 -4.58 -14.94 15.90
C SER A 154 -3.13 -15.44 16.00
N ALA A 155 -2.18 -14.63 15.57
CA ALA A 155 -0.77 -14.97 15.44
C ALA A 155 0.03 -14.76 16.74
N THR A 156 -0.59 -14.52 17.89
CA THR A 156 0.09 -14.09 19.12
C THR A 156 1.21 -15.02 19.61
N ALA A 157 1.00 -16.33 19.58
CA ALA A 157 2.06 -17.32 19.88
C ALA A 157 3.04 -17.57 18.71
N ALA A 158 2.69 -17.11 17.49
CA ALA A 158 3.39 -17.41 16.25
C ALA A 158 4.14 -16.21 15.63
N MET A 159 3.87 -14.97 16.03
CA MET A 159 4.59 -13.78 15.55
C MET A 159 5.98 -13.66 16.21
N CYS A 160 6.09 -14.17 17.43
CA CYS A 160 7.24 -14.06 18.31
C CYS A 160 8.33 -15.10 17.99
N CYS A 161 9.50 -14.64 17.51
CA CYS A 161 10.65 -15.47 17.14
C CYS A 161 11.99 -14.70 17.17
N VAL A 162 13.13 -15.41 17.16
CA VAL A 162 14.47 -14.79 17.04
C VAL A 162 15.41 -15.65 16.17
N GLY A 163 16.10 -15.02 15.21
CA GLY A 163 17.21 -15.61 14.47
C GLY A 163 16.81 -16.85 13.65
N SER A 164 17.67 -17.89 13.66
CA SER A 164 17.55 -19.05 12.78
C SER A 164 16.39 -20.01 13.09
N SER A 165 15.75 -19.90 14.27
CA SER A 165 14.49 -20.61 14.54
C SER A 165 13.29 -19.92 13.88
N CYS A 166 13.46 -18.70 13.35
CA CYS A 166 12.38 -17.96 12.72
C CYS A 166 12.25 -18.24 11.22
N THR A 167 11.15 -18.90 10.85
CA THR A 167 10.70 -19.07 9.48
C THR A 167 9.59 -18.08 9.16
N LEU A 168 9.69 -17.35 8.04
CA LEU A 168 8.55 -16.56 7.57
C LEU A 168 7.54 -17.50 6.89
N PRO A 169 6.23 -17.36 7.12
CA PRO A 169 5.21 -18.06 6.34
C PRO A 169 5.36 -17.81 4.84
N SER A 170 4.78 -18.67 4.00
CA SER A 170 4.81 -18.50 2.54
C SER A 170 3.75 -17.49 2.09
N CYS A 171 3.88 -16.23 2.51
CA CYS A 171 2.98 -15.15 2.12
C CYS A 171 3.44 -14.43 0.85
N PRO A 172 2.53 -14.09 -0.08
CA PRO A 172 2.82 -13.11 -1.12
C PRO A 172 3.18 -11.76 -0.49
N VAL A 173 4.30 -11.19 -0.94
CA VAL A 173 4.70 -9.81 -0.62
C VAL A 173 4.64 -9.01 -1.92
N LYS A 174 3.85 -7.94 -1.93
CA LYS A 174 3.66 -7.08 -3.11
C LYS A 174 4.56 -5.85 -3.09
N TYR A 175 4.82 -5.31 -1.90
CA TYR A 175 5.60 -4.09 -1.71
C TYR A 175 6.67 -4.29 -0.63
N ARG A 176 7.79 -3.57 -0.80
CA ARG A 176 8.82 -3.39 0.23
C ARG A 176 9.13 -1.91 0.42
N ALA A 177 9.75 -1.56 1.55
CA ALA A 177 10.35 -0.25 1.67
C ALA A 177 11.52 -0.12 0.69
N ASP A 178 11.63 1.05 0.07
CA ASP A 178 12.76 1.44 -0.78
C ASP A 178 13.75 2.32 -0.01
N SER A 179 13.22 3.20 0.83
CA SER A 179 14.01 3.98 1.78
C SER A 179 13.31 4.16 3.13
N PHE A 180 14.12 4.47 4.14
CA PHE A 180 13.69 4.95 5.45
C PHE A 180 14.57 6.14 5.80
N LYS A 181 13.96 7.28 6.14
CA LYS A 181 14.65 8.57 6.26
C LYS A 181 14.15 9.34 7.48
N VAL A 182 15.07 9.89 8.26
CA VAL A 182 14.80 10.85 9.32
C VAL A 182 14.99 12.26 8.78
N VAL A 183 13.93 13.05 8.82
CA VAL A 183 13.91 14.44 8.31
C VAL A 183 14.33 15.44 9.36
N ALA A 184 14.03 15.18 10.63
CA ALA A 184 14.37 16.03 11.75
C ALA A 184 14.62 15.23 13.02
N VAL A 185 15.52 15.76 13.85
CA VAL A 185 15.90 15.26 15.19
C VAL A 185 15.56 16.30 16.28
N SER A 186 14.67 17.23 15.94
CA SER A 186 14.14 18.27 16.82
C SER A 186 12.83 18.81 16.24
N ASP A 187 11.95 19.34 17.10
CA ASP A 187 10.82 20.22 16.77
C ASP A 187 10.74 21.43 17.74
N GLN A 188 11.87 21.79 18.36
CA GLN A 188 11.95 22.82 19.40
C GLN A 188 11.89 24.25 18.83
N THR A 189 12.15 24.41 17.53
CA THR A 189 12.11 25.70 16.83
C THR A 189 11.09 25.71 15.69
N GLU A 190 10.64 26.91 15.30
CA GLU A 190 9.68 27.09 14.21
C GLU A 190 10.20 26.57 12.86
N GLU A 191 11.49 26.74 12.58
CA GLU A 191 12.14 26.22 11.36
C GLU A 191 12.11 24.67 11.31
N GLU A 192 12.38 24.01 12.43
CA GLU A 192 12.33 22.55 12.54
C GLU A 192 10.90 22.02 12.40
N ILE A 193 9.92 22.69 13.02
CA ILE A 193 8.50 22.39 12.87
C ILE A 193 8.07 22.53 11.39
N ILE A 194 8.46 23.62 10.72
CA ILE A 194 8.19 23.83 9.28
C ILE A 194 8.80 22.70 8.44
N LYS A 195 10.03 22.28 8.72
CA LYS A 195 10.69 21.17 8.04
C LYS A 195 9.92 19.86 8.18
N VAL A 196 9.46 19.52 9.38
CA VAL A 196 8.65 18.31 9.66
C VAL A 196 7.30 18.37 8.93
N LYS A 197 6.60 19.51 8.96
CA LYS A 197 5.34 19.69 8.23
C LYS A 197 5.51 19.53 6.73
N GLN A 198 6.58 20.10 6.17
CA GLN A 198 6.86 20.00 4.74
C GLN A 198 7.17 18.56 4.33
N ALA A 199 8.00 17.84 5.09
CA ALA A 199 8.22 16.42 4.88
C ALA A 199 6.92 15.58 4.97
N LEU A 200 6.02 15.92 5.91
CA LEU A 200 4.73 15.25 6.04
C LEU A 200 3.85 15.42 4.78
N LEU A 201 3.91 16.58 4.13
CA LEU A 201 3.21 16.84 2.87
C LEU A 201 3.89 16.17 1.67
N GLU A 202 5.21 16.17 1.61
CA GLU A 202 6.00 15.66 0.48
C GLU A 202 6.13 14.13 0.47
N HIS A 203 6.07 13.48 1.64
CA HIS A 203 6.32 12.04 1.80
C HIS A 203 5.17 11.25 2.44
N GLY A 204 4.13 11.94 2.93
CA GLY A 204 3.00 11.31 3.60
C GLY A 204 3.18 11.17 5.11
N PRO A 205 2.28 10.42 5.78
CA PRO A 205 2.36 10.10 7.21
C PRO A 205 3.73 9.51 7.62
N MET A 206 4.25 9.98 8.74
CA MET A 206 5.59 9.64 9.25
C MET A 206 5.48 8.83 10.54
N GLU A 207 6.39 7.88 10.76
CA GLU A 207 6.53 7.29 12.09
C GLU A 207 7.21 8.30 13.03
N VAL A 208 6.75 8.32 14.29
CA VAL A 208 7.31 9.11 15.39
C VAL A 208 7.36 8.32 16.70
N GLY A 209 8.47 8.45 17.42
CA GLY A 209 8.64 7.88 18.76
C GLY A 209 8.50 8.96 19.83
N TYR A 210 7.70 8.70 20.86
CA TYR A 210 7.48 9.62 22.00
C TYR A 210 7.39 8.87 23.34
N TYR A 211 7.43 9.63 24.42
CA TYR A 211 7.23 9.18 25.78
C TYR A 211 5.80 9.45 26.24
N THR A 212 5.19 8.44 26.84
CA THR A 212 3.89 8.56 27.50
C THR A 212 3.85 7.73 28.78
N ALA A 213 3.59 8.39 29.91
CA ALA A 213 3.15 7.70 31.11
C ALA A 213 1.63 7.54 31.11
N ARG A 214 1.11 6.51 31.80
CA ARG A 214 -0.34 6.25 31.93
C ARG A 214 -1.09 7.37 32.68
N GLU A 215 -0.35 8.21 33.38
CA GLU A 215 -0.79 9.39 34.14
C GLU A 215 -0.63 10.72 33.39
N ASP A 216 0.02 10.75 32.22
CA ASP A 216 0.23 11.96 31.41
C ASP A 216 -1.02 12.40 30.60
N TYR A 217 -2.09 11.60 30.64
CA TYR A 217 -3.35 11.86 29.93
C TYR A 217 -4.18 12.93 30.66
N THR A 218 -3.78 14.19 30.48
CA THR A 218 -4.18 15.31 31.34
C THR A 218 -5.54 15.96 31.03
N ASP A 219 -6.32 15.49 30.04
CA ASP A 219 -7.66 16.05 29.78
C ASP A 219 -8.74 15.01 29.39
N VAL A 220 -9.18 14.25 30.39
CA VAL A 220 -10.36 13.37 30.30
C VAL A 220 -11.67 14.18 30.11
N SER A 221 -11.66 15.51 30.30
CA SER A 221 -12.86 16.35 30.20
C SER A 221 -13.24 16.76 28.78
N ARG A 222 -12.36 16.52 27.79
CA ARG A 222 -12.54 16.92 26.38
C ARG A 222 -12.61 15.79 25.37
N ASN A 223 -12.57 14.53 25.82
CA ASN A 223 -12.62 13.34 24.96
C ASN A 223 -11.50 13.31 23.88
N ALA A 224 -10.34 13.90 24.20
CA ALA A 224 -9.19 14.02 23.30
C ALA A 224 -7.89 13.89 24.10
N THR A 225 -7.04 12.93 23.73
CA THR A 225 -5.77 12.70 24.44
C THR A 225 -4.70 13.69 24.00
N VAL A 226 -4.44 14.73 24.81
CA VAL A 226 -3.33 15.68 24.59
C VAL A 226 -2.17 15.33 25.51
N ILE A 227 -0.99 15.10 24.92
CA ILE A 227 0.25 14.78 25.63
C ILE A 227 1.13 16.04 25.64
N ALA A 228 1.51 16.48 26.84
CA ALA A 228 2.24 17.73 27.07
C ALA A 228 3.43 17.56 28.04
N THR A 229 3.84 16.32 28.31
CA THR A 229 4.87 15.98 29.30
C THR A 229 6.18 16.71 29.00
N ALA A 230 6.66 17.48 29.99
CA ALA A 230 7.82 18.36 29.85
C ALA A 230 9.16 17.72 30.29
N SER A 231 9.14 16.48 30.79
CA SER A 231 10.32 15.77 31.27
C SER A 231 10.30 14.33 30.74
N VAL A 232 11.32 13.98 29.96
CA VAL A 232 11.42 12.67 29.30
C VAL A 232 12.81 12.10 29.50
N VAL A 233 12.88 10.93 30.13
CA VAL A 233 14.14 10.22 30.39
C VAL A 233 14.51 9.29 29.22
N PHE A 234 13.51 8.66 28.58
CA PHE A 234 13.66 7.76 27.43
C PHE A 234 12.37 7.73 26.59
N ILE A 235 12.40 7.14 25.39
CA ILE A 235 11.22 6.93 24.53
C ILE A 235 10.63 5.56 24.84
N ASN A 236 9.30 5.45 24.97
CA ASN A 236 8.62 4.20 25.32
C ASN A 236 7.45 3.82 24.39
N HIS A 237 7.13 4.64 23.39
CA HIS A 237 6.06 4.38 22.45
C HIS A 237 6.39 4.92 21.04
N GLU A 238 5.92 4.24 20.00
CA GLU A 238 6.02 4.66 18.60
C GLU A 238 4.62 4.68 17.96
N ALA A 239 4.33 5.67 17.12
CA ALA A 239 3.03 5.87 16.48
C ALA A 239 3.16 6.55 15.11
N LEU A 240 2.02 6.75 14.45
CA LEU A 240 1.96 7.40 13.15
C LEU A 240 1.61 8.89 13.31
N LEU A 241 2.52 9.79 12.93
CA LEU A 241 2.26 11.20 12.71
C LEU A 241 1.47 11.38 11.41
N THR A 242 0.29 11.98 11.52
CA THR A 242 -0.65 12.13 10.41
C THR A 242 -0.93 13.58 10.04
N GLY A 243 -0.67 14.51 10.96
CA GLY A 243 -0.99 15.92 10.78
C GLY A 243 -0.42 16.84 11.85
N TRP A 244 -0.88 18.10 11.82
CA TRP A 244 -0.58 19.14 12.80
C TRP A 244 -1.74 20.13 12.92
N ASP A 245 -1.75 20.89 14.01
CA ASP A 245 -2.59 22.07 14.19
C ASP A 245 -1.85 23.17 14.98
N ASP A 246 -1.58 24.27 14.31
CA ASP A 246 -0.87 25.44 14.84
C ASP A 246 -1.73 26.30 15.77
N SER A 247 -3.06 26.21 15.69
CA SER A 247 -3.93 26.92 16.62
C SER A 247 -3.85 26.36 18.05
N LEU A 248 -3.42 25.09 18.19
CA LEU A 248 -3.10 24.47 19.49
C LEU A 248 -1.60 24.25 19.73
N GLY A 249 -0.76 24.34 18.69
CA GLY A 249 0.65 23.99 18.75
C GLY A 249 0.86 22.49 18.97
N VAL A 250 0.18 21.65 18.20
CA VAL A 250 0.19 20.18 18.35
C VAL A 250 0.45 19.43 17.03
N TRP A 251 1.17 18.33 17.14
CA TRP A 251 1.17 17.23 16.19
C TRP A 251 -0.08 16.36 16.38
N ILE A 252 -0.62 15.82 15.29
CA ILE A 252 -1.77 14.89 15.28
C ILE A 252 -1.23 13.49 14.99
N VAL A 253 -1.46 12.54 15.91
CA VAL A 253 -0.98 11.16 15.79
C VAL A 253 -2.12 10.15 15.76
N ARG A 254 -2.06 9.16 14.86
CA ARG A 254 -2.86 7.93 14.94
C ARG A 254 -2.11 6.95 15.83
N ASN A 255 -2.70 6.61 16.96
CA ASN A 255 -2.14 5.65 17.90
C ASN A 255 -2.58 4.21 17.56
N ASN A 256 -2.00 3.24 18.28
CA ASN A 256 -2.10 1.82 17.99
C ASN A 256 -2.84 1.06 19.12
N TYR A 257 -3.84 1.71 19.75
CA TYR A 257 -4.66 1.15 20.84
C TYR A 257 -6.14 0.99 20.43
N GLY A 258 -6.39 0.76 19.13
CA GLY A 258 -7.72 0.65 18.57
C GLY A 258 -8.44 2.00 18.40
N THR A 259 -9.55 1.98 17.65
CA THR A 259 -10.41 3.15 17.44
C THR A 259 -11.10 3.65 18.71
N SER A 260 -11.20 2.82 19.76
CA SER A 260 -11.73 3.19 21.08
C SER A 260 -10.79 4.06 21.92
N TRP A 261 -9.51 4.19 21.54
CA TRP A 261 -8.56 5.05 22.23
C TRP A 261 -8.58 6.49 21.68
N GLY A 262 -8.46 7.48 22.59
CA GLY A 262 -8.45 8.89 22.21
C GLY A 262 -9.74 9.28 21.49
N ARG A 263 -9.62 9.88 20.30
CA ARG A 263 -10.75 10.11 19.39
C ARG A 263 -10.59 9.28 18.13
N ASN A 264 -11.34 8.20 17.98
CA ASN A 264 -11.27 7.28 16.82
C ASN A 264 -9.85 6.73 16.56
N GLY A 265 -9.05 6.51 17.61
CA GLY A 265 -7.65 6.10 17.55
C GLY A 265 -6.64 7.26 17.54
N TYR A 266 -7.08 8.52 17.48
CA TYR A 266 -6.19 9.69 17.38
C TYR A 266 -5.94 10.39 18.72
N GLY A 267 -4.74 10.96 18.82
CA GLY A 267 -4.29 11.81 19.92
C GLY A 267 -3.44 12.97 19.41
N TYR A 268 -3.00 13.82 20.34
CA TYR A 268 -2.29 15.05 20.04
C TYR A 268 -1.05 15.17 20.93
N ILE A 269 0.06 15.63 20.37
CA ILE A 269 1.32 15.85 21.11
C ILE A 269 1.73 17.30 20.90
N LYS A 270 1.94 18.06 21.98
CA LYS A 270 2.41 19.45 21.85
C LYS A 270 3.80 19.52 21.22
N TYR A 271 4.02 20.51 20.37
CA TYR A 271 5.34 20.82 19.80
C TYR A 271 6.39 20.96 20.93
N GLY A 272 7.56 20.37 20.75
CA GLY A 272 8.65 20.39 21.73
C GLY A 272 8.32 19.72 23.06
N LYS A 273 7.45 18.70 23.06
CA LYS A 273 7.05 17.92 24.26
C LYS A 273 7.11 16.42 24.01
N ALA A 274 7.04 15.68 25.11
CA ALA A 274 6.93 14.22 25.13
C ALA A 274 8.09 13.47 24.45
N GLY A 275 9.25 14.07 24.16
CA GLY A 275 10.34 13.33 23.51
C GLY A 275 10.11 13.09 22.01
N ILE A 276 9.01 13.59 21.44
CA ILE A 276 8.66 13.38 20.02
C ILE A 276 9.75 13.92 19.09
N GLU A 277 10.52 14.88 19.59
CA GLU A 277 11.65 15.50 18.91
C GLU A 277 12.73 14.48 18.47
N LYS A 278 12.76 13.26 19.03
CA LYS A 278 13.92 12.37 18.93
C LYS A 278 14.09 11.57 17.63
N ASN A 279 13.18 11.61 16.66
CA ASN A 279 13.38 11.25 15.23
C ASN A 279 12.01 11.22 14.50
N PHE A 280 11.77 12.17 13.58
CA PHE A 280 10.63 12.13 12.63
C PHE A 280 11.04 11.36 11.38
N ALA A 281 10.38 10.23 11.07
CA ALA A 281 10.83 9.33 10.01
C ALA A 281 9.76 9.01 8.95
N TYR A 282 10.09 9.14 7.66
CA TYR A 282 9.26 8.63 6.57
C TYR A 282 9.86 7.37 5.93
N VAL A 283 9.01 6.65 5.21
CA VAL A 283 9.38 5.54 4.31
C VAL A 283 8.90 5.82 2.90
N THR A 284 9.56 5.23 1.90
CA THR A 284 9.05 5.15 0.53
C THR A 284 8.81 3.70 0.15
N ALA A 285 7.85 3.43 -0.73
CA ALA A 285 7.53 2.09 -1.18
C ALA A 285 8.09 1.80 -2.57
N THR A 286 8.40 0.52 -2.82
CA THR A 286 8.66 0.00 -4.15
C THR A 286 8.06 -1.38 -4.30
N VAL A 287 7.77 -1.78 -5.54
CA VAL A 287 7.25 -3.11 -5.85
C VAL A 287 8.29 -4.15 -5.44
N PHE A 288 7.85 -5.20 -4.74
CA PHE A 288 8.70 -6.31 -4.36
C PHE A 288 9.00 -7.17 -5.59
N ASP A 289 10.29 -7.32 -5.90
CA ASP A 289 10.78 -8.16 -7.00
C ASP A 289 11.26 -9.50 -6.41
N PRO A 290 10.60 -10.64 -6.68
CA PRO A 290 10.99 -11.93 -6.12
C PRO A 290 12.33 -12.46 -6.67
N ASN A 291 12.89 -11.81 -7.69
CA ASN A 291 14.23 -12.11 -8.23
C ASN A 291 15.35 -11.35 -7.50
N ASP A 292 15.02 -10.41 -6.61
CA ASP A 292 16.01 -9.67 -5.82
C ASP A 292 16.60 -10.54 -4.70
N ILE A 293 17.93 -10.58 -4.64
CA ILE A 293 18.70 -11.21 -3.56
C ILE A 293 19.47 -10.11 -2.83
N VAL A 294 19.11 -9.83 -1.57
CA VAL A 294 19.87 -8.89 -0.74
C VAL A 294 21.01 -9.63 -0.04
N LEU A 295 22.25 -9.24 -0.35
CA LEU A 295 23.41 -9.62 0.45
C LEU A 295 23.74 -8.48 1.42
N ALA A 296 23.88 -8.81 2.70
CA ALA A 296 24.22 -7.88 3.76
C ALA A 296 25.52 -8.31 4.42
N GLY A 297 26.35 -7.34 4.79
CA GLY A 297 27.59 -7.60 5.52
C GLY A 297 27.39 -8.17 6.94
N ASP A 298 26.22 -7.91 7.52
CA ASP A 298 25.81 -8.37 8.84
C ASP A 298 24.27 -8.54 8.93
N ASN A 299 23.80 -9.09 10.05
CA ASN A 299 22.38 -9.12 10.43
C ASN A 299 21.98 -7.91 11.31
N GLY A 300 22.69 -6.79 11.18
CA GLY A 300 22.47 -5.56 11.92
C GLY A 300 21.62 -4.53 11.17
N THR A 301 21.27 -3.47 11.90
CA THR A 301 20.72 -2.20 11.42
C THR A 301 21.57 -1.04 11.96
N ALA A 302 21.37 0.19 11.50
CA ALA A 302 22.05 1.36 12.05
C ALA A 302 21.58 1.66 13.49
N LEU A 303 22.50 1.58 14.46
CA LEU A 303 22.23 1.86 15.89
C LEU A 303 23.05 3.02 16.48
N GLY A 304 23.95 3.60 15.70
CA GLY A 304 24.81 4.69 16.14
C GLY A 304 25.78 5.10 15.03
N SER A 305 26.79 5.87 15.39
CA SER A 305 27.76 6.46 14.46
C SER A 305 29.17 6.51 15.06
N GLU A 306 30.17 6.53 14.19
CA GLU A 306 31.60 6.49 14.55
C GLU A 306 32.37 7.65 13.92
N SER A 307 33.37 8.14 14.66
CA SER A 307 34.34 9.14 14.21
C SER A 307 35.68 8.49 13.86
N PHE A 308 36.35 9.01 12.84
CA PHE A 308 37.66 8.51 12.39
C PHE A 308 38.77 9.56 12.50
N GLY A 309 38.56 10.63 13.28
CA GLY A 309 39.48 11.78 13.35
C GLY A 309 39.56 12.62 12.06
N SER A 310 38.72 12.27 11.08
CA SER A 310 38.56 12.87 9.75
C SER A 310 37.06 13.06 9.52
N ASN A 311 36.66 14.04 8.71
CA ASN A 311 35.27 14.16 8.27
C ASN A 311 34.92 13.20 7.12
N THR A 312 35.92 12.52 6.56
CA THR A 312 35.82 11.61 5.42
C THR A 312 36.34 10.24 5.80
N ALA A 313 35.54 9.21 5.57
CA ALA A 313 35.90 7.81 5.76
C ALA A 313 35.21 6.95 4.70
N TRP A 314 35.65 5.71 4.58
CA TRP A 314 35.12 4.74 3.63
C TRP A 314 34.58 3.52 4.36
N MET A 315 33.48 2.98 3.86
CA MET A 315 33.04 1.61 4.14
C MET A 315 33.02 0.82 2.84
N GLY A 316 33.16 -0.49 2.93
CA GLY A 316 33.11 -1.36 1.76
C GLY A 316 32.66 -2.76 2.12
N MET A 317 32.19 -3.48 1.12
CA MET A 317 31.75 -4.87 1.22
C MET A 317 32.32 -5.65 0.05
N GLN A 318 32.81 -6.86 0.29
CA GLN A 318 33.19 -7.80 -0.76
C GLN A 318 32.40 -9.09 -0.66
N TRP A 319 32.27 -9.79 -1.78
CA TRP A 319 31.63 -11.11 -1.86
C TRP A 319 32.23 -11.91 -3.03
N THR A 320 31.87 -13.19 -3.10
CA THR A 320 32.20 -14.05 -4.24
C THR A 320 30.94 -14.33 -5.06
N VAL A 321 31.03 -14.15 -6.38
CA VAL A 321 30.03 -14.58 -7.34
C VAL A 321 30.42 -15.96 -7.84
N THR A 322 29.52 -16.94 -7.69
CA THR A 322 29.72 -18.33 -8.14
C THR A 322 28.97 -18.63 -9.43
N THR A 323 27.71 -18.19 -9.50
CA THR A 323 26.86 -18.18 -10.68
C THR A 323 26.72 -16.74 -11.17
N PRO A 324 26.78 -16.46 -12.48
CA PRO A 324 26.60 -15.11 -13.00
C PRO A 324 25.27 -14.49 -12.53
N ILE A 325 25.31 -13.23 -12.07
CA ILE A 325 24.17 -12.49 -11.50
C ILE A 325 24.33 -10.97 -11.68
N TYR A 326 23.22 -10.22 -11.70
CA TYR A 326 23.26 -8.76 -11.90
C TYR A 326 23.28 -8.01 -10.56
N LEU A 327 24.09 -6.95 -10.45
CA LEU A 327 24.05 -5.99 -9.35
C LEU A 327 23.05 -4.88 -9.69
N LYS A 328 21.95 -4.82 -8.94
CA LYS A 328 20.84 -3.86 -9.11
C LYS A 328 21.13 -2.54 -8.40
N SER A 329 21.52 -2.60 -7.12
CA SER A 329 21.85 -1.43 -6.31
C SER A 329 22.89 -1.72 -5.22
N VAL A 330 23.55 -0.65 -4.76
CA VAL A 330 24.40 -0.63 -3.57
C VAL A 330 23.69 0.17 -2.49
N GLU A 331 23.57 -0.38 -1.30
CA GLU A 331 22.62 0.11 -0.30
C GLU A 331 23.30 0.32 1.06
N PHE A 332 23.06 1.45 1.72
CA PHE A 332 23.76 1.83 2.93
C PHE A 332 22.96 2.82 3.79
N TRP A 333 23.32 2.93 5.07
CA TRP A 333 22.80 3.99 5.94
C TRP A 333 23.77 5.18 6.00
N THR A 334 23.26 6.35 6.36
CA THR A 334 24.05 7.55 6.71
C THR A 334 23.98 7.87 8.19
N ALA A 335 25.03 8.53 8.71
CA ALA A 335 25.15 8.91 10.13
C ALA A 335 24.67 10.33 10.44
N THR A 336 24.58 11.21 9.43
CA THR A 336 24.23 12.63 9.62
C THR A 336 23.57 13.21 8.36
N PHE A 337 22.88 14.34 8.53
CA PHE A 337 22.31 15.15 7.46
C PHE A 337 23.40 15.65 6.50
N ASN A 338 23.03 15.90 5.24
CA ASN A 338 23.90 16.46 4.20
C ASN A 338 25.23 15.71 3.98
N SER A 339 25.24 14.40 4.23
CA SER A 339 26.41 13.54 3.95
C SER A 339 26.65 13.46 2.44
N GLN A 340 27.85 13.75 1.97
CA GLN A 340 28.24 13.47 0.58
C GLN A 340 28.71 12.02 0.47
N TYR A 341 28.33 11.34 -0.60
CA TYR A 341 28.75 9.97 -0.87
C TYR A 341 29.34 9.80 -2.27
N THR A 342 30.19 8.79 -2.44
CA THR A 342 30.54 8.24 -3.76
C THR A 342 30.63 6.73 -3.65
N VAL A 343 29.80 6.04 -4.44
CA VAL A 343 29.76 4.59 -4.57
C VAL A 343 30.66 4.17 -5.73
N TYR A 344 31.44 3.12 -5.52
CA TYR A 344 32.27 2.46 -6.52
C TYR A 344 31.95 0.97 -6.56
N VAL A 345 32.02 0.34 -7.74
CA VAL A 345 31.96 -1.12 -7.93
C VAL A 345 33.22 -1.57 -8.65
N ALA A 346 33.92 -2.58 -8.12
CA ALA A 346 35.17 -3.08 -8.68
C ALA A 346 35.25 -4.62 -8.64
N PRO A 347 35.91 -5.26 -9.63
CA PRO A 347 36.28 -6.66 -9.55
C PRO A 347 37.47 -6.86 -8.58
N GLY A 348 37.60 -8.08 -8.05
CA GLY A 348 38.66 -8.46 -7.10
C GLY A 348 38.26 -8.27 -5.63
N LYS A 349 39.16 -8.67 -4.73
CA LYS A 349 39.03 -8.41 -3.28
C LYS A 349 39.24 -6.92 -3.01
N ILE A 350 38.63 -6.38 -1.95
CA ILE A 350 38.70 -4.94 -1.67
C ILE A 350 40.12 -4.43 -1.35
N THR A 351 40.97 -5.29 -0.78
CA THR A 351 42.39 -5.02 -0.51
C THR A 351 43.29 -5.05 -1.74
N GLU A 352 42.81 -5.66 -2.83
CA GLU A 352 43.54 -5.93 -4.08
C GLU A 352 42.66 -5.53 -5.29
N ALA A 353 41.81 -4.52 -5.11
CA ALA A 353 40.75 -4.21 -6.06
C ALA A 353 41.31 -3.73 -7.40
N GLY A 354 40.70 -4.18 -8.49
CA GLY A 354 40.93 -3.58 -9.80
C GLY A 354 40.35 -2.17 -9.89
N GLU A 355 40.62 -1.49 -11.00
CA GLU A 355 40.00 -0.19 -11.30
C GLU A 355 38.45 -0.29 -11.24
N PRO A 356 37.76 0.66 -10.57
CA PRO A 356 36.31 0.66 -10.52
C PRO A 356 35.67 0.71 -11.91
N ILE A 357 34.79 -0.26 -12.19
CA ILE A 357 34.02 -0.33 -13.44
C ILE A 357 32.77 0.56 -13.43
N PHE A 358 32.38 1.02 -12.25
CA PHE A 358 31.27 1.95 -12.03
C PHE A 358 31.62 2.89 -10.89
N SER A 359 31.21 4.16 -11.02
CA SER A 359 31.22 5.14 -9.95
C SER A 359 30.02 6.09 -10.08
N THR A 360 29.44 6.48 -8.94
CA THR A 360 28.43 7.55 -8.88
C THR A 360 28.53 8.31 -7.56
N SER A 361 28.33 9.62 -7.61
CA SER A 361 28.40 10.53 -6.47
C SER A 361 27.05 11.21 -6.24
N GLY A 362 26.74 11.53 -4.98
CA GLY A 362 25.54 12.28 -4.65
C GLY A 362 25.54 12.80 -3.22
N THR A 363 24.48 13.53 -2.89
CA THR A 363 24.23 14.02 -1.53
C THR A 363 23.12 13.19 -0.89
N ALA A 364 23.33 12.81 0.36
CA ALA A 364 22.33 12.29 1.27
C ALA A 364 21.89 13.44 2.20
N PRO A 365 20.82 14.19 1.87
CA PRO A 365 20.38 15.33 2.68
C PRO A 365 19.93 14.89 4.08
N GLU A 366 19.41 13.68 4.20
CA GLU A 366 18.77 13.12 5.40
C GLU A 366 19.56 11.97 6.01
N ILE A 367 19.37 11.75 7.31
CA ILE A 367 19.86 10.55 8.01
C ILE A 367 18.97 9.39 7.62
N GLY A 368 19.53 8.26 7.19
CA GLY A 368 18.72 7.07 6.90
C GLY A 368 19.32 6.14 5.87
N TYR A 369 18.49 5.25 5.35
CA TYR A 369 18.85 4.23 4.38
C TYR A 369 18.72 4.74 2.94
N TYR A 370 19.75 4.54 2.13
CA TYR A 370 19.81 4.88 0.71
C TYR A 370 20.07 3.60 -0.10
N SER A 371 19.25 3.35 -1.12
CA SER A 371 19.54 2.37 -2.17
C SER A 371 19.96 3.12 -3.44
N ILE A 372 21.20 2.92 -3.89
CA ILE A 372 21.75 3.61 -5.06
C ILE A 372 21.72 2.64 -6.25
N PRO A 373 20.86 2.86 -7.26
CA PRO A 373 20.81 1.98 -8.43
C PRO A 373 22.11 2.11 -9.24
N VAL A 374 22.65 0.97 -9.67
CA VAL A 374 23.87 0.92 -10.49
C VAL A 374 23.62 0.48 -11.94
N GLY A 375 22.35 0.30 -12.31
CA GLY A 375 21.96 0.02 -13.70
C GLY A 375 22.11 -1.44 -14.13
N MET A 376 21.93 -2.41 -13.21
CA MET A 376 21.99 -3.85 -13.50
C MET A 376 23.34 -4.27 -14.09
N ILE A 377 24.43 -4.08 -13.32
CA ILE A 377 25.78 -4.45 -13.76
C ILE A 377 25.91 -5.98 -13.77
N PRO A 378 26.24 -6.62 -14.90
CA PRO A 378 26.44 -8.07 -14.95
C PRO A 378 27.73 -8.46 -14.22
N LEU A 379 27.64 -9.32 -13.22
CA LEU A 379 28.80 -9.85 -12.50
C LEU A 379 29.18 -11.23 -13.05
N ALA A 380 30.45 -11.40 -13.40
CA ALA A 380 31.02 -12.70 -13.76
C ALA A 380 31.49 -13.45 -12.50
N PRO A 381 31.68 -14.79 -12.55
CA PRO A 381 32.21 -15.54 -11.41
C PRO A 381 33.59 -15.03 -10.96
N GLY A 382 33.78 -14.88 -9.65
CA GLY A 382 34.98 -14.29 -9.06
C GLY A 382 34.68 -13.41 -7.84
N TYR A 383 35.71 -12.77 -7.29
CA TYR A 383 35.55 -11.76 -6.23
C TYR A 383 35.07 -10.44 -6.81
N TRP A 384 34.19 -9.77 -6.07
CA TRP A 384 33.68 -8.44 -6.34
C TRP A 384 33.63 -7.63 -5.05
N ASN A 385 33.78 -6.31 -5.16
CA ASN A 385 33.64 -5.40 -4.04
C ASN A 385 32.88 -4.12 -4.41
N VAL A 386 32.23 -3.54 -3.40
CA VAL A 386 31.68 -2.18 -3.42
C VAL A 386 32.39 -1.34 -2.38
N GLN A 387 32.63 -0.09 -2.71
CA GLN A 387 33.31 0.88 -1.85
C GLN A 387 32.46 2.14 -1.80
N ILE A 388 32.27 2.70 -0.61
CA ILE A 388 31.45 3.89 -0.40
C ILE A 388 32.29 4.88 0.39
N LYS A 389 32.77 5.92 -0.30
CA LYS A 389 33.35 7.10 0.33
C LYS A 389 32.20 7.93 0.91
N ILE A 390 32.27 8.28 2.18
CA ILE A 390 31.38 9.25 2.81
C ILE A 390 32.20 10.43 3.34
N THR A 391 31.77 11.64 2.99
CA THR A 391 32.23 12.89 3.60
C THR A 391 31.06 13.51 4.36
N SER A 392 31.19 13.52 5.68
CA SER A 392 30.20 14.06 6.63
C SER A 392 30.48 15.54 6.93
N PRO A 393 29.45 16.38 7.12
CA PRO A 393 29.63 17.72 7.68
C PRO A 393 30.03 17.74 9.17
N ASP A 394 29.81 16.64 9.92
CA ASP A 394 30.24 16.52 11.32
C ASP A 394 31.23 15.35 11.49
N SER A 395 32.50 15.67 11.73
CA SER A 395 33.57 14.68 11.89
C SER A 395 33.39 13.75 13.10
N ARG A 396 32.45 14.01 14.01
CA ARG A 396 32.08 13.11 15.10
C ARG A 396 31.21 11.94 14.62
N TYR A 397 30.49 12.11 13.51
CA TYR A 397 29.45 11.20 13.02
C TYR A 397 29.65 10.96 11.51
N VAL A 398 30.59 10.08 11.16
CA VAL A 398 31.02 9.89 9.77
C VAL A 398 30.37 8.67 9.13
N LEU A 399 30.52 7.50 9.74
CA LEU A 399 29.88 6.26 9.29
C LEU A 399 28.90 5.77 10.35
N PRO A 400 27.72 5.25 9.97
CA PRO A 400 26.83 4.59 10.93
C PRO A 400 27.43 3.25 11.34
N THR A 401 26.98 2.70 12.46
CA THR A 401 27.49 1.42 12.99
C THR A 401 26.34 0.51 13.38
N THR A 402 26.58 -0.80 13.29
CA THR A 402 25.63 -1.83 13.73
C THR A 402 25.73 -2.17 15.22
N GLY A 403 26.66 -1.54 15.93
CA GLY A 403 26.96 -1.82 17.32
C GLY A 403 27.91 -3.00 17.52
N LYS A 404 28.14 -3.35 18.79
CA LYS A 404 29.12 -4.36 19.20
C LYS A 404 28.46 -5.69 19.59
N PRO A 405 28.95 -6.85 19.13
CA PRO A 405 28.46 -8.17 19.55
C PRO A 405 28.52 -8.40 21.07
N GLU A 406 29.43 -7.73 21.78
CA GLU A 406 29.55 -7.73 23.25
C GLU A 406 28.27 -7.27 23.98
N ILE A 407 27.52 -6.34 23.37
CA ILE A 407 26.30 -5.74 23.91
C ILE A 407 25.06 -6.35 23.24
N LEU A 408 25.22 -6.85 22.01
CA LEU A 408 24.16 -7.26 21.10
C LEU A 408 24.39 -8.74 20.74
N PRO A 409 24.02 -9.72 21.60
CA PRO A 409 24.45 -11.12 21.48
C PRO A 409 23.92 -11.83 20.21
N ASN A 410 22.90 -11.26 19.56
CA ASN A 410 22.36 -11.76 18.30
C ASN A 410 23.04 -11.15 17.05
N LEU A 411 23.89 -10.13 17.20
CA LEU A 411 24.65 -9.52 16.11
C LEU A 411 25.80 -10.45 15.68
N LYS A 412 25.81 -10.81 14.40
CA LYS A 412 26.79 -11.70 13.77
C LYS A 412 27.53 -10.92 12.68
N LEU A 413 28.84 -10.74 12.91
CA LEU A 413 29.75 -10.13 11.95
C LEU A 413 30.39 -11.25 11.10
N GLN A 414 30.50 -11.05 9.80
CA GLN A 414 31.12 -12.01 8.88
C GLN A 414 32.59 -11.62 8.62
N PRO A 415 33.56 -12.55 8.75
CA PRO A 415 34.96 -12.28 8.42
C PRO A 415 35.13 -12.03 6.91
N ASP A 416 36.17 -11.29 6.51
CA ASP A 416 36.55 -11.02 5.12
C ASP A 416 35.38 -10.47 4.27
N THR A 417 34.42 -9.77 4.90
CA THR A 417 33.15 -9.34 4.28
C THR A 417 32.96 -7.83 4.30
N VAL A 418 32.99 -7.18 5.48
CA VAL A 418 32.79 -5.73 5.64
C VAL A 418 34.05 -5.06 6.14
N PHE A 419 34.44 -3.98 5.46
CA PHE A 419 35.68 -3.26 5.69
C PHE A 419 35.41 -1.78 5.92
N ILE A 420 36.32 -1.12 6.64
CA ILE A 420 36.43 0.34 6.66
C ILE A 420 37.80 0.79 6.18
N ARG A 421 37.90 2.06 5.78
CA ARG A 421 39.15 2.72 5.47
C ARG A 421 39.07 4.17 5.97
N ARG A 422 39.95 4.52 6.91
CA ARG A 422 39.83 5.75 7.73
C ARG A 422 40.13 7.05 6.97
N SER A 423 40.79 6.96 5.82
CA SER A 423 41.10 8.07 4.91
C SER A 423 41.47 7.54 3.53
N ASP A 424 41.55 8.43 2.52
CA ASP A 424 41.88 8.09 1.12
C ASP A 424 43.24 7.38 0.93
N ASN A 425 44.11 7.39 1.95
CA ASN A 425 45.44 6.76 1.94
C ASN A 425 45.61 5.67 3.02
N ALA A 426 44.62 5.44 3.87
CA ALA A 426 44.66 4.36 4.86
C ALA A 426 44.53 2.97 4.19
N PRO A 427 45.01 1.88 4.81
CA PRO A 427 44.65 0.53 4.41
C PRO A 427 43.15 0.26 4.67
N TRP A 428 42.63 -0.81 4.06
CA TRP A 428 41.34 -1.38 4.44
C TRP A 428 41.50 -2.25 5.70
N GLU A 429 40.59 -2.08 6.66
CA GLU A 429 40.53 -2.81 7.91
C GLU A 429 39.22 -3.62 7.95
N ASP A 430 39.30 -4.95 8.16
CA ASP A 430 38.12 -5.80 8.38
C ASP A 430 37.44 -5.38 9.69
N THR A 431 36.14 -5.08 9.61
CA THR A 431 35.33 -4.64 10.75
C THR A 431 35.20 -5.66 11.87
N LEU A 432 35.39 -6.96 11.59
CA LEU A 432 35.42 -8.01 12.61
C LEU A 432 36.55 -7.76 13.61
N ASN A 433 37.73 -7.32 13.14
CA ASN A 433 38.88 -7.01 13.99
C ASN A 433 38.69 -5.75 14.85
N ILE A 434 37.72 -4.90 14.48
CA ILE A 434 37.34 -3.67 15.20
C ILE A 434 36.21 -3.97 16.21
N GLY A 435 35.51 -5.09 16.04
CA GLY A 435 34.34 -5.46 16.85
C GLY A 435 33.09 -4.63 16.56
N ASN A 436 33.02 -3.94 15.41
CA ASN A 436 31.89 -3.09 15.04
C ASN A 436 31.74 -2.93 13.51
N SER A 437 30.65 -3.48 12.95
CA SER A 437 30.38 -3.47 11.50
C SER A 437 29.67 -2.18 11.05
N LYS A 438 29.46 -2.10 9.74
CA LYS A 438 28.84 -0.99 9.02
C LYS A 438 27.66 -1.56 8.22
N PRO A 439 26.45 -0.96 8.31
CA PRO A 439 25.25 -1.49 7.69
C PRO A 439 25.22 -1.22 6.18
N ILE A 440 26.12 -1.88 5.44
CA ILE A 440 26.25 -1.88 3.98
C ILE A 440 25.66 -3.18 3.40
N ARG A 441 25.00 -3.05 2.26
CA ARG A 441 24.33 -4.11 1.51
C ARG A 441 24.53 -3.92 0.01
N ILE A 442 24.25 -4.99 -0.72
CA ILE A 442 24.01 -4.95 -2.15
C ILE A 442 22.72 -5.70 -2.46
N ARG A 443 22.03 -5.25 -3.52
CA ARG A 443 20.89 -5.95 -4.08
C ARG A 443 21.31 -6.54 -5.42
N LEU A 444 21.30 -7.87 -5.48
CA LEU A 444 21.53 -8.63 -6.69
C LEU A 444 20.18 -9.01 -7.31
N ASN A 445 20.14 -9.39 -8.59
CA ASN A 445 18.93 -9.79 -9.28
C ASN A 445 19.19 -10.93 -10.28
N THR A 446 18.31 -11.92 -10.31
CA THR A 446 18.45 -13.15 -11.13
C THR A 446 17.69 -13.13 -12.46
N ALA A 447 16.87 -12.10 -12.75
CA ALA A 447 15.97 -12.10 -13.91
C ALA A 447 16.64 -11.81 -15.26
N GLY A 448 17.92 -11.42 -15.28
CA GLY A 448 18.65 -11.14 -16.51
C GLY A 448 19.18 -12.40 -17.21
N THR A 449 18.96 -12.48 -18.51
CA THR A 449 19.53 -13.55 -19.35
C THR A 449 20.99 -13.27 -19.66
N TYR A 450 21.90 -14.09 -19.12
CA TYR A 450 23.28 -14.10 -19.58
C TYR A 450 23.35 -14.57 -21.03
N PRO A 451 24.14 -13.91 -21.90
CA PRO A 451 24.44 -14.45 -23.22
C PRO A 451 25.23 -15.75 -23.03
N VAL A 452 24.58 -16.88 -23.29
CA VAL A 452 25.20 -18.20 -23.29
C VAL A 452 26.21 -18.23 -24.44
N LEU A 453 27.50 -18.32 -24.11
CA LEU A 453 28.51 -18.73 -25.08
C LEU A 453 28.23 -20.20 -25.43
N GLU A 454 27.71 -20.45 -26.62
CA GLU A 454 27.42 -21.81 -27.08
C GLU A 454 28.68 -22.68 -27.05
N PRO A 455 28.66 -23.85 -26.39
CA PRO A 455 29.72 -24.83 -26.53
C PRO A 455 29.62 -25.49 -27.91
N SER A 456 30.69 -25.38 -28.70
CA SER A 456 30.81 -26.01 -30.02
C SER A 456 30.57 -27.53 -29.95
N PRO A 457 29.84 -28.14 -30.91
CA PRO A 457 29.43 -29.55 -30.83
C PRO A 457 30.58 -30.53 -31.09
N THR A 458 30.86 -31.40 -30.11
CA THR A 458 31.76 -32.56 -30.26
C THR A 458 30.95 -33.78 -30.74
N PRO A 459 31.40 -34.56 -31.74
CA PRO A 459 30.62 -35.65 -32.32
C PRO A 459 30.62 -36.95 -31.48
N LEU A 460 29.52 -37.70 -31.55
CA LEU A 460 29.34 -39.01 -30.93
C LEU A 460 29.96 -40.15 -31.78
N PRO A 461 30.58 -41.18 -31.17
CA PRO A 461 31.15 -42.32 -31.89
C PRO A 461 30.16 -43.46 -32.19
N LEU A 462 30.47 -44.27 -33.21
CA LEU A 462 29.70 -45.46 -33.62
C LEU A 462 29.92 -46.69 -32.69
N PRO A 463 28.99 -47.67 -32.68
CA PRO A 463 28.98 -48.79 -31.73
C PRO A 463 29.85 -49.98 -32.14
N THR A 464 30.27 -50.78 -31.14
CA THR A 464 30.96 -52.08 -31.28
C THR A 464 30.06 -53.27 -30.86
N PRO A 465 30.35 -54.50 -31.31
CA PRO A 465 29.33 -55.56 -31.45
C PRO A 465 29.17 -56.51 -30.25
N GLN A 466 27.99 -57.13 -30.14
CA GLN A 466 27.69 -58.23 -29.21
C GLN A 466 27.86 -59.63 -29.85
N PRO A 467 28.09 -60.69 -29.04
CA PRO A 467 28.35 -62.05 -29.52
C PRO A 467 27.08 -62.88 -29.81
N LYS A 468 27.28 -63.96 -30.58
CA LYS A 468 26.28 -64.90 -31.10
C LYS A 468 25.83 -65.96 -30.06
N PRO A 469 24.54 -66.32 -29.96
CA PRO A 469 24.05 -67.44 -29.15
C PRO A 469 23.85 -68.75 -29.94
N THR A 470 23.71 -69.86 -29.20
CA THR A 470 23.23 -71.20 -29.61
C THR A 470 21.90 -71.52 -28.87
N PRO A 471 21.09 -72.54 -29.28
CA PRO A 471 19.63 -72.36 -29.36
C PRO A 471 18.77 -73.26 -28.46
N GLU A 472 17.55 -72.80 -28.12
CA GLU A 472 16.33 -73.59 -27.82
C GLU A 472 15.11 -72.66 -27.62
N PRO A 473 13.85 -73.16 -27.60
CA PRO A 473 13.06 -73.79 -28.66
C PRO A 473 12.05 -72.81 -29.31
N GLU A 474 11.22 -73.27 -30.26
CA GLU A 474 10.19 -72.43 -30.93
C GLU A 474 9.14 -71.84 -29.96
N PRO A 475 8.91 -70.51 -29.97
CA PRO A 475 7.79 -69.90 -29.27
C PRO A 475 6.49 -70.01 -30.07
N THR A 476 5.37 -70.28 -29.38
CA THR A 476 4.01 -70.22 -29.94
C THR A 476 3.74 -68.84 -30.56
N PRO A 477 3.12 -68.73 -31.75
CA PRO A 477 2.88 -67.44 -32.39
C PRO A 477 2.06 -66.50 -31.51
N THR A 478 2.62 -65.31 -31.27
CA THR A 478 1.94 -64.20 -30.62
C THR A 478 1.22 -63.33 -31.64
N VAL A 479 0.13 -62.69 -31.20
CA VAL A 479 -0.72 -61.82 -32.02
C VAL A 479 -0.87 -60.46 -31.35
N SER A 480 -1.03 -59.41 -32.14
CA SER A 480 -1.14 -58.02 -31.64
C SER A 480 -2.58 -57.50 -31.69
N LEU A 481 -2.98 -56.76 -30.66
CA LEU A 481 -4.30 -56.11 -30.57
C LEU A 481 -4.08 -54.60 -30.46
N ALA A 482 -4.40 -53.87 -31.53
CA ALA A 482 -4.37 -52.41 -31.53
C ALA A 482 -5.72 -51.87 -31.01
N ILE A 483 -5.68 -51.01 -29.99
CA ILE A 483 -6.89 -50.42 -29.42
C ILE A 483 -6.84 -48.90 -29.60
N PHE A 484 -7.91 -48.36 -30.18
CA PHE A 484 -8.11 -46.93 -30.38
C PHE A 484 -9.29 -46.43 -29.53
N VAL A 485 -9.25 -45.14 -29.19
CA VAL A 485 -10.30 -44.43 -28.46
C VAL A 485 -10.68 -43.20 -29.27
N THR A 486 -11.98 -42.91 -29.41
CA THR A 486 -12.47 -41.79 -30.22
C THR A 486 -13.62 -41.06 -29.52
N PRO A 487 -13.48 -39.76 -29.20
CA PRO A 487 -12.25 -38.97 -29.26
C PRO A 487 -11.23 -39.52 -28.25
N SER A 488 -9.93 -39.37 -28.51
CA SER A 488 -8.85 -39.94 -27.67
C SER A 488 -8.86 -39.44 -26.22
N GLN A 489 -9.56 -38.34 -25.94
CA GLN A 489 -9.73 -37.75 -24.62
C GLN A 489 -10.88 -38.38 -23.81
N GLY A 490 -11.81 -39.09 -24.47
CA GLY A 490 -13.10 -39.50 -23.87
C GLY A 490 -13.05 -40.72 -22.94
N GLY A 491 -11.95 -41.47 -22.93
CA GLY A 491 -11.83 -42.64 -22.06
C GLY A 491 -10.57 -43.46 -22.27
N THR A 492 -10.54 -44.64 -21.65
CA THR A 492 -9.50 -45.65 -21.82
C THR A 492 -10.12 -47.04 -21.99
N VAL A 493 -9.32 -48.02 -22.43
CA VAL A 493 -9.75 -49.42 -22.54
C VAL A 493 -8.76 -50.32 -21.82
N LYS A 494 -9.25 -51.12 -20.88
CA LYS A 494 -8.46 -52.08 -20.10
C LYS A 494 -8.61 -53.49 -20.67
N THR A 495 -7.50 -54.21 -20.85
CA THR A 495 -7.48 -55.62 -21.28
C THR A 495 -7.26 -56.58 -20.12
N VAL A 496 -7.88 -57.77 -20.18
CA VAL A 496 -7.63 -58.89 -19.27
C VAL A 496 -7.61 -60.21 -20.07
N PRO A 497 -6.52 -60.99 -20.03
CA PRO A 497 -5.20 -60.64 -19.50
C PRO A 497 -4.55 -59.50 -20.31
N SER A 498 -3.41 -58.98 -19.84
CA SER A 498 -2.58 -58.03 -20.60
C SER A 498 -1.74 -58.73 -21.68
N GLU A 499 -1.16 -57.94 -22.57
CA GLU A 499 -0.19 -58.41 -23.57
C GLU A 499 1.08 -59.03 -22.93
N PRO A 500 1.83 -59.90 -23.65
CA PRO A 500 1.63 -60.37 -25.03
C PRO A 500 0.55 -61.44 -25.17
N PHE A 501 -0.25 -61.35 -26.24
CA PHE A 501 -1.34 -62.29 -26.53
C PHE A 501 -0.86 -63.47 -27.39
N ARG A 502 -1.38 -64.67 -27.10
CA ARG A 502 -1.15 -65.89 -27.88
C ARG A 502 -2.26 -66.07 -28.92
N GLN A 503 -1.92 -66.66 -30.07
CA GLN A 503 -2.92 -67.00 -31.07
C GLN A 503 -3.99 -67.95 -30.47
N GLY A 504 -5.27 -67.62 -30.68
CA GLY A 504 -6.44 -68.33 -30.14
C GLY A 504 -6.85 -67.92 -28.72
N GLN A 505 -6.16 -66.97 -28.09
CA GLN A 505 -6.46 -66.52 -26.72
C GLN A 505 -7.73 -65.65 -26.66
N GLN A 506 -8.55 -65.85 -25.64
CA GLN A 506 -9.64 -64.93 -25.29
C GLN A 506 -9.13 -63.79 -24.42
N VAL A 507 -9.51 -62.56 -24.79
CA VAL A 507 -9.18 -61.31 -24.11
C VAL A 507 -10.46 -60.54 -23.86
N GLN A 508 -10.69 -60.13 -22.62
CA GLN A 508 -11.75 -59.21 -22.26
C GLN A 508 -11.24 -57.76 -22.35
N LEU A 509 -12.03 -56.89 -22.96
CA LEU A 509 -11.83 -55.46 -23.04
C LEU A 509 -12.93 -54.76 -22.24
N THR A 510 -12.57 -53.79 -21.41
CA THR A 510 -13.51 -52.92 -20.69
C THR A 510 -13.24 -51.47 -21.05
N ALA A 511 -14.21 -50.81 -21.66
CA ALA A 511 -14.20 -49.37 -21.91
C ALA A 511 -14.53 -48.60 -20.61
N ILE A 512 -13.73 -47.60 -20.28
CA ILE A 512 -13.83 -46.78 -19.06
C ILE A 512 -13.85 -45.31 -19.49
N PRO A 513 -14.98 -44.60 -19.34
CA PRO A 513 -15.05 -43.17 -19.67
C PRO A 513 -14.17 -42.32 -18.76
N ASN A 514 -13.67 -41.21 -19.30
CA ASN A 514 -13.07 -40.14 -18.51
C ASN A 514 -14.18 -39.18 -18.00
N ALA A 515 -13.85 -38.30 -17.05
CA ALA A 515 -14.83 -37.34 -16.53
C ALA A 515 -15.37 -36.41 -17.64
N GLY A 516 -16.69 -36.18 -17.65
CA GLY A 516 -17.39 -35.40 -18.69
C GLY A 516 -17.67 -36.16 -19.99
N TYR A 517 -17.50 -37.50 -19.99
CA TYR A 517 -17.80 -38.35 -21.14
C TYR A 517 -18.54 -39.62 -20.70
N HIS A 518 -19.35 -40.16 -21.61
CA HIS A 518 -19.93 -41.50 -21.49
C HIS A 518 -19.51 -42.40 -22.66
N PHE A 519 -19.52 -43.72 -22.43
CA PHE A 519 -19.25 -44.71 -23.48
C PHE A 519 -20.49 -44.87 -24.36
N VAL A 520 -20.30 -44.77 -25.68
CA VAL A 520 -21.39 -44.89 -26.67
C VAL A 520 -21.43 -46.29 -27.27
N SER A 521 -20.33 -46.74 -27.88
CA SER A 521 -20.27 -48.04 -28.57
C SER A 521 -18.85 -48.46 -28.97
N TRP A 522 -18.68 -49.75 -29.27
CA TRP A 522 -17.53 -50.27 -30.01
C TRP A 522 -17.66 -50.01 -31.52
N GLU A 523 -16.63 -50.33 -32.31
CA GLU A 523 -16.66 -50.12 -33.77
C GLU A 523 -17.72 -50.95 -34.48
N ASP A 524 -18.13 -52.08 -33.90
CA ASP A 524 -19.21 -52.96 -34.39
C ASP A 524 -20.63 -52.50 -33.98
N GLY A 525 -20.74 -51.38 -33.25
CA GLY A 525 -22.01 -50.84 -32.75
C GLY A 525 -22.49 -51.44 -31.42
N SER A 526 -21.74 -52.35 -30.80
CA SER A 526 -22.07 -52.88 -29.47
C SER A 526 -22.00 -51.78 -28.41
N THR A 527 -23.09 -51.56 -27.68
CA THR A 527 -23.20 -50.57 -26.59
C THR A 527 -22.80 -51.12 -25.22
N ASN A 528 -22.43 -52.41 -25.12
CA ASN A 528 -21.93 -52.98 -23.87
C ASN A 528 -20.46 -52.56 -23.65
N PRO A 529 -20.12 -51.85 -22.55
CA PRO A 529 -18.74 -51.43 -22.28
C PRO A 529 -17.77 -52.59 -22.03
N ILE A 530 -18.25 -53.83 -21.88
CA ILE A 530 -17.43 -55.03 -21.78
C ILE A 530 -17.57 -55.86 -23.07
N ARG A 531 -16.44 -56.23 -23.68
CA ARG A 531 -16.36 -57.03 -24.92
C ARG A 531 -15.34 -58.15 -24.75
N ILE A 532 -15.62 -59.34 -25.28
CA ILE A 532 -14.68 -60.48 -25.26
C ILE A 532 -14.32 -60.84 -26.69
N LEU A 533 -13.02 -60.89 -26.99
CA LEU A 533 -12.48 -61.19 -28.31
C LEU A 533 -11.60 -62.44 -28.26
N THR A 534 -11.68 -63.28 -29.29
CA THR A 534 -10.78 -64.44 -29.48
C THR A 534 -9.76 -64.08 -30.56
N LEU A 535 -8.50 -63.87 -30.17
CA LEU A 535 -7.45 -63.35 -31.07
C LEU A 535 -6.82 -64.46 -31.91
N ASN A 536 -7.48 -64.85 -33.00
CA ASN A 536 -6.96 -65.85 -33.95
C ASN A 536 -5.93 -65.27 -34.95
N SER A 537 -5.85 -63.94 -35.05
CA SER A 537 -4.87 -63.15 -35.80
C SER A 537 -4.72 -61.80 -35.11
N SER A 538 -3.78 -60.95 -35.57
CA SER A 538 -3.77 -59.55 -35.14
C SER A 538 -5.09 -58.86 -35.49
N ALA A 539 -5.53 -57.97 -34.61
CA ALA A 539 -6.84 -57.32 -34.68
C ALA A 539 -6.77 -55.84 -34.24
N THR A 540 -7.78 -55.07 -34.64
CA THR A 540 -7.94 -53.65 -34.29
C THR A 540 -9.34 -53.40 -33.75
N VAL A 541 -9.45 -52.60 -32.68
CA VAL A 541 -10.69 -52.29 -31.96
C VAL A 541 -10.76 -50.79 -31.69
N THR A 542 -11.95 -50.19 -31.72
CA THR A 542 -12.15 -48.78 -31.37
C THR A 542 -13.31 -48.60 -30.41
N ALA A 543 -13.05 -48.02 -29.24
CA ALA A 543 -14.08 -47.57 -28.31
C ALA A 543 -14.49 -46.12 -28.61
N LYS A 544 -15.79 -45.87 -28.77
CA LYS A 544 -16.36 -44.54 -29.01
C LYS A 544 -16.99 -43.98 -27.73
N PHE A 545 -16.68 -42.73 -27.46
CA PHE A 545 -17.19 -41.95 -26.34
C PHE A 545 -17.79 -40.64 -26.86
N GLU A 546 -18.72 -40.06 -26.12
CA GLU A 546 -19.35 -38.78 -26.41
C GLU A 546 -19.32 -37.93 -25.14
N ALA A 547 -19.17 -36.61 -25.32
CA ALA A 547 -19.11 -35.68 -24.20
C ALA A 547 -20.50 -35.51 -23.60
N ASP A 548 -20.57 -35.38 -22.28
CA ASP A 548 -21.79 -35.01 -21.60
C ASP A 548 -22.09 -33.52 -21.85
N ALA A 549 -23.38 -33.14 -21.87
CA ALA A 549 -23.76 -31.74 -22.09
C ALA A 549 -23.41 -30.87 -20.87
N ASP A 550 -22.73 -29.76 -21.12
CA ASP A 550 -22.44 -28.73 -20.13
C ASP A 550 -23.74 -28.22 -19.47
N LYS A 551 -23.79 -28.18 -18.13
CA LYS A 551 -24.90 -27.52 -17.42
C LYS A 551 -24.65 -26.03 -17.35
N GLU A 552 -25.68 -25.24 -17.60
CA GLU A 552 -25.64 -23.78 -17.55
C GLU A 552 -26.41 -23.23 -16.33
N TYR A 553 -25.96 -22.07 -15.83
CA TYR A 553 -26.55 -21.33 -14.70
C TYR A 553 -26.64 -19.83 -15.03
N GLU A 554 -27.60 -19.11 -14.43
CA GLU A 554 -27.76 -17.67 -14.62
C GLU A 554 -27.20 -16.84 -13.45
N ILE A 555 -26.42 -15.81 -13.80
CA ILE A 555 -25.96 -14.75 -12.90
C ILE A 555 -26.72 -13.47 -13.26
N VAL A 556 -27.64 -13.05 -12.39
CA VAL A 556 -28.40 -11.80 -12.50
C VAL A 556 -27.75 -10.74 -11.63
N TYR A 557 -27.45 -9.58 -12.20
CA TYR A 557 -26.92 -8.41 -11.50
C TYR A 557 -27.91 -7.24 -11.60
N SER A 558 -28.06 -6.49 -10.51
CA SER A 558 -28.71 -5.18 -10.50
C SER A 558 -28.09 -4.23 -9.48
N ASP A 559 -28.12 -2.93 -9.75
CA ASP A 559 -27.80 -1.89 -8.76
C ASP A 559 -28.86 -0.79 -8.66
N ASN A 560 -28.78 0.01 -7.60
CA ASN A 560 -29.66 1.17 -7.37
C ASN A 560 -29.35 2.38 -8.28
N LEU A 561 -28.36 2.30 -9.16
CA LEU A 561 -28.05 3.32 -10.18
C LEU A 561 -28.72 2.99 -11.53
N GLY A 562 -29.49 1.90 -11.60
CA GLY A 562 -30.22 1.47 -12.80
C GLY A 562 -29.44 0.52 -13.71
N ASN A 563 -28.24 0.10 -13.36
CA ASN A 563 -27.50 -0.90 -14.13
C ASN A 563 -28.03 -2.29 -13.81
N SER A 564 -28.32 -3.10 -14.83
CA SER A 564 -28.66 -4.51 -14.67
C SER A 564 -28.20 -5.32 -15.87
N TRP A 565 -27.86 -6.59 -15.64
CA TRP A 565 -27.51 -7.55 -16.68
C TRP A 565 -27.73 -8.99 -16.19
N THR A 566 -27.93 -9.90 -17.14
CA THR A 566 -27.94 -11.35 -16.89
C THR A 566 -26.84 -11.99 -17.73
N LYS A 567 -26.10 -12.95 -17.15
CA LYS A 567 -25.08 -13.73 -17.85
C LYS A 567 -25.20 -15.21 -17.53
N THR A 568 -25.26 -16.02 -18.58
CA THR A 568 -25.17 -17.48 -18.52
C THR A 568 -23.71 -17.93 -18.34
N VAL A 569 -23.47 -18.94 -17.49
CA VAL A 569 -22.15 -19.52 -17.18
C VAL A 569 -22.25 -21.05 -17.07
N THR A 570 -21.15 -21.76 -17.29
CA THR A 570 -21.10 -23.23 -17.24
C THR A 570 -20.81 -23.75 -15.82
N GLU A 571 -21.21 -24.97 -15.50
CA GLU A 571 -20.89 -25.65 -14.23
C GLU A 571 -19.37 -25.65 -13.94
N GLY A 572 -18.99 -25.15 -12.76
CA GLY A 572 -17.60 -24.99 -12.35
C GLY A 572 -16.96 -23.64 -12.71
N ASP A 573 -17.63 -22.78 -13.51
CA ASP A 573 -17.10 -21.47 -13.90
C ASP A 573 -16.78 -20.57 -12.70
N THR A 574 -15.95 -19.56 -12.98
CA THR A 574 -15.67 -18.45 -12.07
C THR A 574 -15.90 -17.12 -12.77
N ILE A 575 -16.70 -16.25 -12.16
CA ILE A 575 -16.96 -14.88 -12.61
C ILE A 575 -16.55 -13.88 -11.54
N THR A 576 -15.88 -12.80 -11.95
CA THR A 576 -15.60 -11.64 -11.10
C THR A 576 -16.41 -10.45 -11.58
N ILE A 577 -17.19 -9.86 -10.66
CA ILE A 577 -17.96 -8.64 -10.86
C ILE A 577 -17.19 -7.50 -10.19
N PRO A 578 -16.66 -6.51 -10.92
CA PRO A 578 -16.05 -5.32 -10.33
C PRO A 578 -17.14 -4.48 -9.66
N LEU A 579 -16.91 -4.07 -8.41
CA LEU A 579 -17.88 -3.26 -7.64
C LEU A 579 -17.38 -1.83 -7.40
N GLN A 580 -16.07 -1.58 -7.57
CA GLN A 580 -15.48 -0.26 -7.54
C GLN A 580 -15.97 0.63 -8.70
N ARG A 581 -16.17 1.93 -8.42
CA ARG A 581 -16.62 2.92 -9.41
C ARG A 581 -15.72 4.16 -9.42
N THR A 582 -15.65 4.82 -10.57
CA THR A 582 -14.83 6.03 -10.79
C THR A 582 -15.64 7.33 -10.80
N ASP A 583 -16.96 7.25 -10.64
CA ASP A 583 -17.91 8.37 -10.74
C ASP A 583 -18.33 8.95 -9.37
N GLY A 584 -17.56 8.67 -8.32
CA GLY A 584 -17.77 9.16 -6.96
C GLY A 584 -18.73 8.34 -6.09
N TRP A 585 -19.49 7.42 -6.69
CA TRP A 585 -20.39 6.52 -5.96
C TRP A 585 -19.62 5.44 -5.20
N THR A 586 -19.87 5.32 -3.90
CA THR A 586 -19.22 4.36 -3.01
C THR A 586 -20.11 3.16 -2.71
N LEU A 587 -19.54 1.96 -2.63
CA LEU A 587 -20.28 0.74 -2.32
C LEU A 587 -20.83 0.78 -0.87
N LYS A 588 -22.14 0.59 -0.72
CA LYS A 588 -22.84 0.54 0.58
C LYS A 588 -23.15 -0.89 1.01
N SER A 589 -23.66 -1.71 0.10
CA SER A 589 -23.95 -3.13 0.40
C SER A 589 -24.04 -3.97 -0.87
N VAL A 590 -23.67 -5.23 -0.75
CA VAL A 590 -23.95 -6.28 -1.73
C VAL A 590 -24.85 -7.31 -1.08
N THR A 591 -25.90 -7.75 -1.75
CA THR A 591 -26.63 -8.97 -1.37
C THR A 591 -26.52 -10.02 -2.46
N ILE A 592 -26.37 -11.28 -2.04
CA ILE A 592 -26.25 -12.46 -2.90
C ILE A 592 -27.38 -13.40 -2.49
N ASN A 593 -28.28 -13.71 -3.42
CA ASN A 593 -29.49 -14.50 -3.16
C ASN A 593 -30.30 -13.98 -1.93
N GLY A 594 -30.31 -12.66 -1.74
CA GLY A 594 -30.98 -11.97 -0.64
C GLY A 594 -30.20 -11.89 0.68
N GLN A 595 -29.04 -12.56 0.81
CA GLN A 595 -28.19 -12.48 2.00
C GLN A 595 -27.13 -11.38 1.87
N LEU A 596 -26.88 -10.62 2.94
CA LEU A 596 -25.87 -9.56 2.97
C LEU A 596 -24.45 -10.15 2.88
N SER A 597 -23.64 -9.60 1.98
CA SER A 597 -22.24 -9.95 1.79
C SER A 597 -21.32 -8.85 2.30
N GLY A 598 -20.18 -9.23 2.87
CA GLY A 598 -19.15 -8.30 3.40
C GLY A 598 -18.13 -7.82 2.36
N VAL A 599 -18.34 -8.13 1.09
CA VAL A 599 -17.42 -7.80 -0.02
C VAL A 599 -17.35 -6.27 -0.26
N LYS A 600 -16.13 -5.75 -0.45
CA LYS A 600 -15.86 -4.31 -0.62
C LYS A 600 -15.45 -3.87 -2.04
N ASP A 601 -14.70 -4.70 -2.78
CA ASP A 601 -14.03 -4.24 -4.01
C ASP A 601 -14.47 -4.96 -5.29
N SER A 602 -14.53 -6.30 -5.23
CA SER A 602 -15.03 -7.14 -6.33
C SER A 602 -15.65 -8.41 -5.78
N LEU A 603 -16.76 -8.84 -6.39
CA LEU A 603 -17.42 -10.09 -6.04
C LEU A 603 -16.95 -11.19 -7.00
N THR A 604 -16.20 -12.16 -6.50
CA THR A 604 -15.86 -13.37 -7.25
C THR A 604 -16.77 -14.51 -6.82
N LEU A 605 -17.57 -15.03 -7.75
CA LEU A 605 -18.34 -16.26 -7.60
C LEU A 605 -17.54 -17.37 -8.31
N SER A 606 -17.11 -18.39 -7.59
CA SER A 606 -16.28 -19.49 -8.11
C SER A 606 -16.95 -20.85 -7.93
N ASN A 607 -16.57 -21.80 -8.79
CA ASN A 607 -17.12 -23.16 -8.81
C ASN A 607 -18.67 -23.16 -8.86
N ILE A 608 -19.22 -22.43 -9.83
CA ILE A 608 -20.66 -22.16 -9.93
C ILE A 608 -21.45 -23.44 -10.22
N HIS A 609 -22.49 -23.70 -9.43
CA HIS A 609 -23.34 -24.90 -9.50
C HIS A 609 -24.83 -24.58 -9.19
N SER A 610 -25.19 -23.30 -9.20
CA SER A 610 -26.54 -22.78 -9.01
C SER A 610 -26.63 -21.35 -9.55
N ASP A 611 -27.84 -20.86 -9.77
CA ASP A 611 -28.08 -19.45 -10.13
C ASP A 611 -27.71 -18.49 -8.99
N PHE A 612 -27.38 -17.25 -9.37
CA PHE A 612 -27.07 -16.16 -8.43
C PHE A 612 -27.81 -14.87 -8.80
N ASN A 613 -28.47 -14.27 -7.81
CA ASN A 613 -29.02 -12.93 -7.87
C ASN A 613 -28.18 -11.98 -6.99
N VAL A 614 -27.47 -11.06 -7.64
CA VAL A 614 -26.59 -10.07 -7.01
C VAL A 614 -27.27 -8.70 -7.07
N VAL A 615 -27.60 -8.14 -5.91
CA VAL A 615 -28.16 -6.78 -5.80
C VAL A 615 -27.17 -5.89 -5.06
N VAL A 616 -26.78 -4.79 -5.70
CA VAL A 616 -25.78 -3.85 -5.20
C VAL A 616 -26.43 -2.51 -4.84
N LYS A 617 -25.97 -1.90 -3.75
CA LYS A 617 -26.32 -0.52 -3.39
C LYS A 617 -25.09 0.34 -3.31
N TYR A 618 -25.16 1.49 -3.95
CA TYR A 618 -24.19 2.58 -3.92
C TYR A 618 -24.76 3.80 -3.20
N VAL A 619 -23.88 4.59 -2.58
CA VAL A 619 -24.17 5.93 -2.04
C VAL A 619 -23.08 6.92 -2.39
N LEU A 620 -23.48 8.17 -2.62
CA LEU A 620 -22.57 9.29 -2.75
C LEU A 620 -22.33 9.87 -1.35
N LYS A 621 -21.07 9.98 -0.93
CA LYS A 621 -20.70 10.45 0.42
C LYS A 621 -20.36 11.93 0.40
N HIS A 622 -20.99 12.68 1.29
CA HIS A 622 -20.77 14.11 1.49
C HIS A 622 -20.15 14.31 2.86
N ASN A 623 -18.86 14.61 2.89
CA ASN A 623 -18.12 15.01 4.07
C ASN A 623 -17.90 16.51 4.02
N ILE A 624 -18.46 17.23 5.00
CA ILE A 624 -18.34 18.68 5.12
C ILE A 624 -17.59 18.98 6.43
N SER A 625 -16.58 19.84 6.36
CA SER A 625 -15.93 20.40 7.55
C SER A 625 -16.04 21.92 7.58
N LEU A 626 -16.26 22.45 8.77
CA LEU A 626 -16.52 23.86 9.07
C LEU A 626 -15.76 24.25 10.33
N GLN A 627 -15.41 25.52 10.49
CA GLN A 627 -14.87 26.06 11.75
C GLN A 627 -15.60 27.34 12.16
N VAL A 628 -15.99 27.46 13.43
CA VAL A 628 -16.59 28.68 13.97
C VAL A 628 -15.60 29.85 13.88
N GLY A 629 -16.04 30.94 13.26
CA GLY A 629 -15.22 32.11 12.98
C GLY A 629 -14.49 32.07 11.63
N SER A 630 -14.35 30.90 10.98
CA SER A 630 -13.77 30.79 9.65
C SER A 630 -14.82 31.03 8.56
N LYS A 631 -14.41 31.65 7.45
CA LYS A 631 -15.19 31.71 6.21
C LYS A 631 -14.91 30.54 5.27
N GLU A 632 -14.01 29.65 5.62
CA GLU A 632 -13.72 28.47 4.80
C GLU A 632 -14.51 27.26 5.29
N MET A 633 -15.14 26.56 4.36
CA MET A 633 -15.76 25.26 4.50
C MET A 633 -15.04 24.30 3.55
N LEU A 634 -14.84 23.04 3.92
CA LEU A 634 -14.48 22.00 2.96
C LEU A 634 -15.72 21.15 2.69
N HIS A 635 -15.97 20.81 1.42
CA HIS A 635 -16.97 19.81 1.02
C HIS A 635 -16.27 18.82 0.09
N ASN A 636 -16.17 17.56 0.51
CA ASN A 636 -15.42 16.52 -0.20
C ASN A 636 -14.02 17.01 -0.62
N LEU A 637 -13.30 17.59 0.34
CA LEU A 637 -11.95 18.19 0.20
C LEU A 637 -11.87 19.47 -0.67
N SER A 638 -12.95 19.87 -1.34
CA SER A 638 -13.00 21.11 -2.12
C SER A 638 -13.29 22.30 -1.20
N PRO A 639 -12.48 23.37 -1.21
CA PRO A 639 -12.73 24.56 -0.39
C PRO A 639 -13.88 25.40 -0.98
N ILE A 640 -14.86 25.71 -0.13
CA ILE A 640 -16.01 26.56 -0.42
C ILE A 640 -15.94 27.79 0.50
N GLN A 641 -15.95 28.97 -0.11
CA GLN A 641 -15.95 30.23 0.62
C GLN A 641 -17.37 30.61 1.07
N LEU A 642 -17.52 30.85 2.37
CA LEU A 642 -18.76 31.22 3.04
C LEU A 642 -18.94 32.73 3.06
N ASP A 643 -20.14 33.18 2.70
CA ASP A 643 -20.53 34.60 2.80
C ASP A 643 -20.32 35.18 4.21
N ALA A 644 -20.56 34.37 5.25
CA ALA A 644 -20.37 34.69 6.66
C ALA A 644 -19.80 33.46 7.40
N PRO A 645 -19.00 33.63 8.45
CA PRO A 645 -18.50 32.50 9.24
C PRO A 645 -19.62 31.87 10.09
N PRO A 646 -19.52 30.57 10.44
CA PRO A 646 -20.32 29.98 11.50
C PRO A 646 -20.07 30.71 12.84
N ILE A 647 -21.11 30.84 13.66
CA ILE A 647 -21.09 31.55 14.94
C ILE A 647 -21.74 30.71 16.04
N ILE A 648 -21.43 30.97 17.31
CA ILE A 648 -22.12 30.36 18.44
C ILE A 648 -23.12 31.37 19.04
N VAL A 649 -24.38 30.95 19.18
CA VAL A 649 -25.46 31.71 19.81
C VAL A 649 -26.26 30.76 20.69
N SER A 650 -26.57 31.13 21.93
CA SER A 650 -27.34 30.30 22.87
C SER A 650 -26.77 28.87 23.03
N ASP A 651 -25.44 28.76 23.12
CA ASP A 651 -24.68 27.49 23.18
C ASP A 651 -24.93 26.51 22.02
N ARG A 652 -25.27 27.03 20.84
CA ARG A 652 -25.39 26.28 19.58
C ARG A 652 -24.65 26.97 18.43
N THR A 653 -24.08 26.15 17.55
CA THR A 653 -23.49 26.61 16.29
C THR A 653 -24.59 26.94 15.29
N LEU A 654 -24.62 28.19 14.85
CA LEU A 654 -25.43 28.68 13.74
C LEU A 654 -24.53 28.91 12.52
N VAL A 655 -25.05 28.53 11.35
CA VAL A 655 -24.35 28.53 10.06
C VAL A 655 -25.11 29.33 9.01
N PRO A 656 -24.44 29.87 7.98
CA PRO A 656 -25.12 30.45 6.83
C PRO A 656 -25.91 29.34 6.13
N LEU A 657 -27.24 29.47 6.11
CA LEU A 657 -28.11 28.41 5.59
C LEU A 657 -27.74 27.96 4.17
N ARG A 658 -27.45 28.94 3.29
CA ARG A 658 -27.25 28.69 1.86
C ARG A 658 -26.11 27.70 1.60
N ALA A 659 -24.96 27.87 2.25
CA ALA A 659 -23.80 27.01 2.04
C ALA A 659 -24.06 25.55 2.44
N ILE A 660 -24.78 25.34 3.54
CA ILE A 660 -25.15 23.99 3.99
C ILE A 660 -26.19 23.37 3.06
N ALA A 661 -27.18 24.15 2.63
CA ALA A 661 -28.19 23.67 1.70
C ALA A 661 -27.57 23.31 0.34
N GLU A 662 -26.70 24.15 -0.21
CA GLU A 662 -26.00 23.90 -1.48
C GLU A 662 -25.12 22.64 -1.41
N ALA A 663 -24.40 22.41 -0.31
CA ALA A 663 -23.58 21.19 -0.11
C ALA A 663 -24.41 19.89 -0.01
N PHE A 664 -25.73 19.99 0.21
CA PHE A 664 -26.70 18.90 0.18
C PHE A 664 -27.68 18.99 -1.01
N ASN A 665 -27.33 19.70 -2.09
CA ASN A 665 -28.17 19.88 -3.28
C ASN A 665 -29.60 20.43 -2.99
N ALA A 666 -29.79 21.09 -1.85
CA ALA A 666 -31.09 21.53 -1.35
C ALA A 666 -31.47 22.94 -1.85
N GLN A 667 -32.72 23.10 -2.26
CA GLN A 667 -33.26 24.38 -2.72
C GLN A 667 -33.64 25.27 -1.53
N VAL A 668 -33.22 26.54 -1.55
CA VAL A 668 -33.55 27.54 -0.51
C VAL A 668 -34.36 28.69 -1.10
N ASN A 669 -35.54 28.93 -0.54
CA ASN A 669 -36.35 30.11 -0.82
C ASN A 669 -36.47 31.00 0.42
N TRP A 670 -36.42 32.32 0.24
CA TRP A 670 -36.55 33.34 1.29
C TRP A 670 -37.72 34.26 1.00
N ASN A 671 -38.70 34.31 1.92
CA ASN A 671 -39.79 35.28 1.90
C ASN A 671 -39.46 36.42 2.89
N PRO A 672 -39.20 37.65 2.40
CA PRO A 672 -38.87 38.79 3.27
C PRO A 672 -40.06 39.31 4.09
N ASP A 673 -41.28 39.21 3.56
CA ASP A 673 -42.50 39.76 4.18
C ASP A 673 -42.89 38.95 5.43
N THR A 674 -42.85 37.62 5.32
CA THR A 674 -43.13 36.71 6.44
C THR A 674 -41.89 36.36 7.26
N LYS A 675 -40.70 36.80 6.82
CA LYS A 675 -39.37 36.42 7.36
C LYS A 675 -39.19 34.90 7.46
N GLN A 676 -39.61 34.19 6.40
CA GLN A 676 -39.56 32.73 6.33
C GLN A 676 -38.53 32.22 5.34
N VAL A 677 -37.79 31.22 5.78
CA VAL A 677 -36.96 30.34 4.96
C VAL A 677 -37.76 29.08 4.65
N THR A 678 -37.75 28.64 3.40
CA THR A 678 -38.13 27.27 3.02
C THR A 678 -36.90 26.56 2.46
N VAL A 679 -36.60 25.37 2.94
CA VAL A 679 -35.55 24.47 2.43
C VAL A 679 -36.21 23.21 1.90
N LYS A 680 -35.83 22.75 0.70
CA LYS A 680 -36.32 21.50 0.11
C LYS A 680 -35.17 20.60 -0.33
N ILE A 681 -35.25 19.32 0.02
CA ILE A 681 -34.29 18.27 -0.35
C ILE A 681 -35.03 16.94 -0.47
N GLY A 682 -34.98 16.32 -1.66
CA GLY A 682 -35.88 15.21 -2.00
C GLY A 682 -37.33 15.52 -1.62
N ASP A 683 -37.96 14.60 -0.89
CA ASP A 683 -39.34 14.75 -0.38
C ASP A 683 -39.46 15.59 0.91
N LYS A 684 -38.35 16.05 1.50
CA LYS A 684 -38.36 16.83 2.75
C LYS A 684 -38.48 18.32 2.48
N THR A 685 -39.43 18.97 3.15
CA THR A 685 -39.59 20.44 3.19
C THR A 685 -39.48 20.94 4.63
N ILE A 686 -38.51 21.82 4.88
CA ILE A 686 -38.28 22.48 6.18
C ILE A 686 -38.64 23.97 6.05
N LEU A 687 -39.59 24.45 6.84
CA LEU A 687 -39.97 25.85 6.96
C LEU A 687 -39.45 26.42 8.29
N LEU A 688 -38.65 27.49 8.22
CA LEU A 688 -38.10 28.21 9.37
C LEU A 688 -38.61 29.65 9.35
N THR A 689 -38.91 30.21 10.52
CA THR A 689 -39.24 31.64 10.68
C THR A 689 -38.19 32.31 11.55
N ILE A 690 -37.67 33.47 11.14
CA ILE A 690 -36.67 34.21 11.93
C ILE A 690 -37.22 34.55 13.32
N GLY A 691 -36.45 34.24 14.37
CA GLY A 691 -36.82 34.48 15.77
C GLY A 691 -37.79 33.46 16.36
N ASN A 692 -38.21 32.43 15.62
CA ASN A 692 -39.13 31.39 16.12
C ASN A 692 -38.37 30.11 16.50
N PRO A 693 -38.52 29.56 17.72
CA PRO A 693 -37.91 28.29 18.13
C PRO A 693 -38.61 27.05 17.55
N LYS A 694 -39.70 27.22 16.80
CA LYS A 694 -40.37 26.15 16.07
C LYS A 694 -40.15 26.29 14.57
N ALA A 695 -39.77 25.17 13.96
CA ALA A 695 -39.81 24.93 12.52
C ALA A 695 -41.11 24.20 12.15
N SER A 696 -41.36 24.05 10.85
CA SER A 696 -42.24 23.00 10.33
C SER A 696 -41.45 22.07 9.42
N VAL A 697 -41.57 20.76 9.65
CA VAL A 697 -40.97 19.71 8.80
C VAL A 697 -42.12 18.92 8.19
N ASN A 698 -42.23 18.92 6.86
CA ASN A 698 -43.33 18.30 6.10
C ASN A 698 -44.73 18.72 6.62
N GLY A 699 -44.89 19.99 6.98
CA GLY A 699 -46.14 20.55 7.51
C GLY A 699 -46.35 20.33 9.02
N GLN A 700 -45.58 19.47 9.68
CA GLN A 700 -45.69 19.21 11.12
C GLN A 700 -44.81 20.18 11.93
N PRO A 701 -45.29 20.77 13.04
CA PRO A 701 -44.50 21.69 13.85
C PRO A 701 -43.49 20.94 14.73
N VAL A 702 -42.21 21.34 14.67
CA VAL A 702 -41.09 20.71 15.40
C VAL A 702 -40.27 21.79 16.13
N TYR A 703 -39.82 21.52 17.35
CA TYR A 703 -38.87 22.41 18.04
C TYR A 703 -37.46 22.29 17.42
N ILE A 704 -36.82 23.43 17.17
CA ILE A 704 -35.47 23.49 16.60
C ILE A 704 -34.42 22.97 17.59
N ASP A 705 -34.58 23.33 18.86
CA ASP A 705 -33.92 22.69 19.99
C ASP A 705 -34.96 22.49 21.12
N PRO A 706 -35.38 21.24 21.42
CA PRO A 706 -36.33 20.96 22.49
C PRO A 706 -35.82 21.31 23.90
N GLN A 707 -34.50 21.39 24.10
CA GLN A 707 -33.86 21.68 25.38
C GLN A 707 -33.60 23.18 25.58
N ASN A 708 -33.43 23.95 24.49
CA ASN A 708 -33.18 25.39 24.55
C ASN A 708 -34.04 26.22 23.57
N PRO A 709 -35.21 26.72 23.99
CA PRO A 709 -36.07 27.59 23.19
C PRO A 709 -35.46 28.97 22.84
N GLN A 710 -34.26 29.32 23.29
CA GLN A 710 -33.52 30.51 22.84
C GLN A 710 -32.70 30.24 21.56
N VAL A 711 -32.70 29.01 21.07
CA VAL A 711 -32.05 28.60 19.82
C VAL A 711 -33.04 28.83 18.67
N VAL A 712 -32.85 29.93 17.96
CA VAL A 712 -33.75 30.39 16.88
C VAL A 712 -32.96 30.75 15.62
N PRO A 713 -33.56 30.71 14.42
CA PRO A 713 -32.95 31.27 13.22
C PRO A 713 -32.83 32.79 13.36
N ILE A 714 -31.68 33.36 13.01
CA ILE A 714 -31.43 34.82 13.11
C ILE A 714 -30.95 35.38 11.78
N ILE A 715 -30.98 36.71 11.66
CA ILE A 715 -30.25 37.43 10.62
C ILE A 715 -29.01 38.04 11.27
N SER A 716 -27.83 37.70 10.77
CA SER A 716 -26.55 38.29 11.18
C SER A 716 -25.72 38.60 9.93
N ASN A 717 -25.06 39.76 9.89
CA ASN A 717 -24.27 40.23 8.73
C ASN A 717 -25.01 40.10 7.38
N SER A 718 -26.31 40.44 7.35
CA SER A 718 -27.17 40.30 6.18
C SER A 718 -27.22 38.88 5.59
N ARG A 719 -27.12 37.86 6.45
CA ARG A 719 -27.31 36.44 6.13
C ARG A 719 -28.23 35.76 7.14
N THR A 720 -29.05 34.82 6.65
CA THR A 720 -29.86 33.97 7.50
C THR A 720 -29.00 32.88 8.10
N MET A 721 -28.82 32.95 9.41
CA MET A 721 -28.05 32.01 10.21
C MET A 721 -29.01 31.03 10.88
N VAL A 722 -28.78 29.72 10.68
CA VAL A 722 -29.68 28.65 11.15
C VAL A 722 -28.92 27.69 12.08
N PRO A 723 -29.57 27.12 13.11
CA PRO A 723 -28.94 26.12 13.96
C PRO A 723 -28.55 24.88 13.15
N LEU A 724 -27.24 24.62 13.07
CA LEU A 724 -26.66 23.66 12.13
C LEU A 724 -27.19 22.24 12.34
N ARG A 725 -27.14 21.77 13.59
CA ARG A 725 -27.53 20.41 13.96
C ARG A 725 -28.97 20.09 13.53
N PHE A 726 -29.90 21.02 13.78
CA PHE A 726 -31.31 20.86 13.39
C PHE A 726 -31.47 20.67 11.87
N ILE A 727 -30.80 21.48 11.05
CA ILE A 727 -30.85 21.35 9.58
C ILE A 727 -30.25 20.02 9.15
N ALA A 728 -29.00 19.75 9.51
CA ALA A 728 -28.25 18.59 9.04
C ALA A 728 -28.89 17.25 9.50
N GLU A 729 -29.29 17.11 10.76
CA GLU A 729 -29.93 15.89 11.26
C GLU A 729 -31.34 15.70 10.67
N THR A 730 -32.10 16.77 10.44
CA THR A 730 -33.40 16.67 9.73
C THR A 730 -33.20 16.19 8.28
N MET A 731 -32.10 16.57 7.63
CA MET A 731 -31.73 16.09 6.30
C MET A 731 -31.31 14.61 6.32
N GLY A 732 -30.76 14.12 7.44
CA GLY A 732 -30.29 12.74 7.62
C GLY A 732 -28.77 12.62 7.76
N ALA A 733 -28.07 13.75 7.89
CA ALA A 733 -26.64 13.80 8.12
C ALA A 733 -26.30 13.65 9.61
N THR A 734 -25.14 13.07 9.92
CA THR A 734 -24.57 13.07 11.28
C THR A 734 -23.78 14.34 11.52
N VAL A 735 -23.79 14.87 12.75
CA VAL A 735 -23.07 16.10 13.11
C VAL A 735 -22.19 15.88 14.33
N GLU A 736 -20.88 15.87 14.11
CA GLU A 736 -19.87 15.92 15.18
C GLU A 736 -19.46 17.36 15.48
N TRP A 737 -19.39 17.70 16.77
CA TRP A 737 -18.86 18.98 17.24
C TRP A 737 -17.51 18.75 17.90
N ASP A 738 -16.52 19.53 17.49
CA ASP A 738 -15.21 19.61 18.11
C ASP A 738 -15.14 20.85 19.00
N PRO A 739 -15.23 20.71 20.34
CA PRO A 739 -15.22 21.86 21.25
C PRO A 739 -13.84 22.53 21.36
N VAL A 740 -12.75 21.87 20.92
CA VAL A 740 -11.38 22.37 21.09
C VAL A 740 -11.02 23.29 19.93
N PHE A 741 -11.15 22.79 18.70
CA PHE A 741 -10.86 23.54 17.48
C PHE A 741 -12.05 24.36 16.98
N LYS A 742 -13.24 24.18 17.62
CA LYS A 742 -14.53 24.72 17.19
C LYS A 742 -14.92 24.28 15.78
N ASN A 743 -14.49 23.08 15.40
CA ASN A 743 -14.81 22.49 14.12
C ASN A 743 -16.16 21.76 14.18
N ILE A 744 -16.87 21.75 13.06
CA ILE A 744 -18.01 20.87 12.85
C ILE A 744 -17.68 19.95 11.69
N TYR A 745 -17.88 18.65 11.90
CA TYR A 745 -17.84 17.65 10.83
C TYR A 745 -19.25 17.17 10.59
N ILE A 746 -19.65 17.10 9.32
CA ILE A 746 -20.97 16.65 8.89
C ILE A 746 -20.77 15.56 7.85
N SER A 747 -21.38 14.40 8.05
CA SER A 747 -21.34 13.29 7.09
C SER A 747 -22.75 12.90 6.67
N TYR A 748 -22.95 12.77 5.37
CA TYR A 748 -24.22 12.40 4.75
C TYR A 748 -24.00 11.37 3.64
N GLU A 749 -24.93 10.43 3.51
CA GLU A 749 -24.99 9.47 2.41
C GLU A 749 -26.22 9.79 1.56
N GLU A 750 -26.00 10.21 0.32
CA GLU A 750 -27.05 10.39 -0.69
C GLU A 750 -27.30 9.04 -1.38
N GLU A 751 -28.56 8.62 -1.42
CA GLU A 751 -29.04 7.51 -2.26
C GLU A 751 -29.66 8.09 -3.56
N PRO A 752 -29.59 7.36 -4.70
CA PRO A 752 -29.99 7.86 -6.02
C PRO A 752 -31.50 8.15 -6.19
#